data_AF-A0A0P1HMB4-F1
#
_entry.id   AF-A0A0P1HMB4-F1
#
_cell.length_a   1.000
_cell.length_b   1.000
_cell.length_c   1.000
_cell.angle_alpha   90.00
_cell.angle_beta   90.00
_cell.angle_gamma   90.00
#
_symmetry.space_group_name_H-M   'P 1'
#
loop_
_entity.id
_entity.type
_entity.pdbx_description
1 polymer ?
#
loop_
_entity_poly.entity_id
_entity_poly.type
_entity_poly.pdbx_seq_one_letter_code
_entity_poly.pdbx_strand_id
1 'polypeptide(L)'
;MNDLIAGENLLAQIFSDLSRQRDGRNIYLIEHGLDRDKIEELLYLVGLRAGLHQFTKQAWQDFPLSLCVTVTEIGYEYRGTGTDFWPMIESAINVEIPIPQRGVISDLFRDCARRFGTVRPLDDAWSSVFPHIAWPIRNAMVPREVHGPLARLVREFLSQTRSMSVTRTMLPGLWELARGFDSRRLESWLQDDDLALAVIGHLVTGRAGDLSMEPGFMQRLSEDLRSESEVRRLERAIKARRLARYQGLGNLPKATYELLLDEAEAYGLAVRGPCLTPAEIEAVRSELDTPLSNLTVTVGARSTTLERFLSGDAVFIGRPISEVPQPQVTGIDEPEWLEAVIVPAQGLLFRDEGDDGYQTQLRPTDRVTSGLSFYELVLEGLTSNEWGDGLYHFVSGTPEGDDVLARHGIHVKAEPLIDFLGGLTLQNDAATVSQAFGRPVQARTRIPVAIIAERLDQSESIEFRLDDDRWHTLPMTEGIWTLSPIDTSKAPPIDLVFRDIEPPAPVTLSLQPNGIGLLEIARGAGVLHLSTPITLHDVDIDIMLESSDGQSKTVRIRTPGSPTRITFDQPEFSEFRSAARLWTGGGMHARLRVHAEELDARSWILAAPEPEWKYDRRSRKWIREGQEPVESLVCDPVTSCTTFLLSSPFSTNLSSGYGLLRPTASSDAALRSCVLEEPEAGTILEGLPHCVGDQILRLAETQDDACGLTNGFEAYLSWSLAKAKTAIGESLRSNACRCLEDRLVAALCGDLWINTEKSCRGLGTGFHRRLVAEALRAGLACDTTAFSPLNEDEKLELTGFLEDGFRRALPAPDLIVIPDGEMWPEMDDAVIDAWERLSKKATSNGTSELEFDAGNADGSWQKVVVRARDAARLPELTALLLPSKRAANLERVLYESSHLDDLIAALVSSHADAQSRSGRWIAPADLRALLYLFLAPERVMDDPEWRGRLLRFGADRFTARAVRYTALRYRAMARNGLS
;
A
#
# COMPACT_ATOMS: atom_id res chain seq x y z
N MET A 1 37.83 35.27 16.70
CA MET A 1 37.60 35.74 18.10
C MET A 1 36.71 36.98 18.12
N ASN A 2 36.95 37.97 17.24
CA ASN A 2 36.04 39.10 17.04
C ASN A 2 34.63 38.65 16.61
N ASP A 3 34.53 37.59 15.81
CA ASP A 3 33.24 37.12 15.27
C ASP A 3 32.34 36.45 16.33
N LEU A 4 32.93 35.74 17.31
CA LEU A 4 32.18 35.17 18.43
C LEU A 4 31.67 36.25 19.39
N ILE A 5 32.42 37.34 19.58
CA ILE A 5 31.96 38.51 20.35
C ILE A 5 30.80 39.19 19.63
N ALA A 6 30.87 39.33 18.31
CA ALA A 6 29.77 39.87 17.51
C ALA A 6 28.51 38.99 17.61
N GLY A 7 28.67 37.66 17.52
CA GLY A 7 27.58 36.70 17.70
C GLY A 7 26.93 36.75 19.09
N GLU A 8 27.71 36.80 20.17
CA GLU A 8 27.18 36.91 21.53
C GLU A 8 26.39 38.22 21.73
N ASN A 9 26.90 39.33 21.23
CA ASN A 9 26.23 40.63 21.35
C ASN A 9 24.91 40.66 20.57
N LEU A 10 24.88 40.07 19.38
CA LEU A 10 23.66 39.92 18.58
C LEU A 10 22.62 39.08 19.32
N LEU A 11 23.01 37.91 19.81
CA LEU A 11 22.12 37.03 20.60
C LEU A 11 21.61 37.74 21.85
N ALA A 12 22.47 38.46 22.57
CA ALA A 12 22.09 39.20 23.78
C ALA A 12 21.06 40.29 23.48
N GLN A 13 21.18 40.97 22.32
CA GLN A 13 20.19 41.94 21.88
C GLN A 13 18.85 41.26 21.58
N ILE A 14 18.85 40.20 20.78
CA ILE A 14 17.63 39.45 20.41
C ILE A 14 16.88 38.96 21.65
N PHE A 15 17.57 38.29 22.58
CA PHE A 15 16.92 37.76 23.78
C PHE A 15 16.49 38.85 24.76
N SER A 16 17.17 40.01 24.80
CA SER A 16 16.70 41.16 25.59
C SER A 16 15.43 41.77 25.00
N ASP A 17 15.31 41.79 23.68
CA ASP A 17 14.11 42.28 22.98
C ASP A 17 12.94 41.33 23.19
N LEU A 18 13.15 40.02 23.05
CA LEU A 18 12.17 38.98 23.36
C LEU A 18 11.71 39.04 24.83
N SER A 19 12.65 39.21 25.76
CA SER A 19 12.35 39.35 27.19
C SER A 19 11.41 40.51 27.48
N ARG A 20 11.64 41.67 26.84
CA ARG A 20 10.76 42.85 26.95
C ARG A 20 9.40 42.65 26.30
N GLN A 21 9.34 41.96 25.16
CA GLN A 21 8.08 41.70 24.46
C GLN A 21 7.17 40.69 25.17
N ARG A 22 7.76 39.72 25.90
CA ARG A 22 7.03 38.60 26.49
C ARG A 22 6.52 38.83 27.91
N ASP A 23 6.95 39.90 28.57
CA ASP A 23 6.48 40.35 29.89
C ASP A 23 6.30 39.19 30.90
N GLY A 24 7.37 38.40 31.08
CA GLY A 24 7.41 37.29 32.02
C GLY A 24 6.92 35.93 31.50
N ARG A 25 6.50 35.82 30.23
CA ARG A 25 6.23 34.53 29.57
C ARG A 25 7.51 33.79 29.18
N ASN A 26 7.39 32.47 29.00
CA ASN A 26 8.49 31.58 28.63
C ASN A 26 9.17 32.00 27.32
N ILE A 27 10.50 31.96 27.32
CA ILE A 27 11.37 32.19 26.16
C ILE A 27 12.27 30.98 25.98
N TYR A 28 12.30 30.44 24.77
CA TYR A 28 13.09 29.27 24.41
C TYR A 28 14.32 29.73 23.65
N LEU A 29 15.50 29.17 23.97
CA LEU A 29 16.74 29.57 23.28
C LEU A 29 16.75 29.22 21.78
N ILE A 30 15.85 28.33 21.33
CA ILE A 30 15.65 28.04 19.91
C ILE A 30 14.99 29.21 19.14
N GLU A 31 14.41 30.20 19.84
CA GLU A 31 13.78 31.39 19.24
C GLU A 31 14.80 32.48 18.84
N HIS A 32 16.05 32.11 18.55
CA HIS A 32 17.12 33.06 18.24
C HIS A 32 17.03 33.69 16.84
N GLY A 33 16.19 33.16 15.94
CA GLY A 33 15.95 33.74 14.60
C GLY A 33 17.16 33.79 13.66
N LEU A 34 18.19 32.97 13.91
CA LEU A 34 19.34 32.88 13.01
C LEU A 34 19.01 31.94 11.85
N ASP A 35 19.46 32.29 10.65
CA ASP A 35 19.42 31.41 9.49
C ASP A 35 20.44 30.26 9.63
N ARG A 36 20.31 29.26 8.75
CA ARG A 36 21.12 28.04 8.79
C ARG A 36 22.62 28.31 8.65
N ASP A 37 23.00 29.24 7.78
CA ASP A 37 24.42 29.59 7.54
C ASP A 37 25.06 30.17 8.82
N LYS A 38 24.33 31.03 9.54
CA LYS A 38 24.80 31.58 10.83
C LYS A 38 24.82 30.54 11.94
N ILE A 39 23.92 29.56 11.94
CA ILE A 39 23.97 28.44 12.90
C ILE A 39 25.23 27.60 12.67
N GLU A 40 25.56 27.30 11.41
CA GLU A 40 26.78 26.55 11.04
C GLU A 40 28.05 27.35 11.40
N GLU A 41 28.05 28.67 11.17
CA GLU A 41 29.14 29.56 11.61
C GLU A 41 29.29 29.55 13.14
N LEU A 42 28.18 29.65 13.88
CA LEU A 42 28.19 29.63 15.35
C LEU A 42 28.71 28.29 15.89
N LEU A 43 28.27 27.17 15.31
CA LEU A 43 28.78 25.82 15.62
C LEU A 43 30.31 25.74 15.44
N TYR A 44 30.81 26.25 14.31
CA TYR A 44 32.25 26.27 14.02
C TYR A 44 33.03 27.13 15.03
N LEU A 45 32.55 28.34 15.33
CA LEU A 45 33.20 29.25 16.29
C LEU A 45 33.20 28.69 17.71
N VAL A 46 32.10 28.05 18.12
CA VAL A 46 31.97 27.37 19.42
C VAL A 46 32.94 26.18 19.49
N GLY A 47 33.01 25.35 18.44
CA GLY A 47 33.96 24.24 18.35
C GLY A 47 35.42 24.69 18.43
N LEU A 48 35.79 25.75 17.70
CA LEU A 48 37.13 26.32 17.75
C LEU A 48 37.51 26.80 19.16
N ARG A 49 36.58 27.49 19.85
CA ARG A 49 36.82 27.95 21.23
C ARG A 49 36.89 26.78 22.21
N ALA A 50 36.01 25.80 22.08
CA ALA A 50 35.99 24.60 22.91
C ALA A 50 37.30 23.80 22.76
N GLY A 51 37.84 23.68 21.55
CA GLY A 51 39.12 23.00 21.30
C GLY A 51 40.30 23.67 22.00
N LEU A 52 40.28 25.00 22.11
CA LEU A 52 41.36 25.78 22.76
C LEU A 52 41.24 25.88 24.28
N HIS A 53 40.02 25.96 24.81
CA HIS A 53 39.78 26.34 26.21
C HIS A 53 38.92 25.36 27.01
N GLN A 54 38.42 24.30 26.37
CA GLN A 54 37.50 23.31 26.96
C GLN A 54 36.23 23.98 27.55
N PHE A 55 35.38 23.23 28.27
CA PHE A 55 34.14 23.77 28.85
C PHE A 55 34.36 24.23 30.30
N THR A 56 35.32 25.13 30.50
CA THR A 56 35.59 25.73 31.83
C THR A 56 34.77 26.99 32.06
N LYS A 57 34.35 27.23 33.31
CA LYS A 57 33.50 28.39 33.64
C LYS A 57 34.13 29.74 33.23
N GLN A 58 35.43 29.91 33.47
CA GLN A 58 36.16 31.13 33.11
C GLN A 58 36.22 31.37 31.60
N ALA A 59 36.26 30.30 30.79
CA ALA A 59 36.34 30.43 29.34
C ALA A 59 35.00 30.80 28.68
N TRP A 60 33.87 30.51 29.33
CA TRP A 60 32.53 30.66 28.73
C TRP A 60 31.63 31.68 29.43
N GLN A 61 32.04 32.24 30.58
CA GLN A 61 31.24 33.25 31.31
C GLN A 61 30.86 34.48 30.47
N ASP A 62 31.70 34.85 29.50
CA ASP A 62 31.49 36.00 28.62
C ASP A 62 30.74 35.62 27.32
N PHE A 63 30.54 34.32 27.06
CA PHE A 63 29.88 33.79 25.86
C PHE A 63 28.77 32.76 26.17
N PRO A 64 27.90 33.00 27.18
CA PRO A 64 26.92 32.01 27.59
C PRO A 64 25.85 31.75 26.52
N LEU A 65 25.39 32.76 25.78
CA LEU A 65 24.33 32.58 24.77
C LEU A 65 24.83 31.80 23.56
N SER A 66 26.04 32.11 23.08
CA SER A 66 26.64 31.44 21.94
C SER A 66 26.68 29.93 22.16
N LEU A 67 27.15 29.50 23.33
CA LEU A 67 27.19 28.07 23.67
C LEU A 67 25.80 27.49 23.91
N CYS A 68 24.94 28.16 24.67
CA CYS A 68 23.63 27.62 25.02
C CYS A 68 22.71 27.49 23.79
N VAL A 69 22.76 28.44 22.85
CA VAL A 69 22.04 28.37 21.57
C VAL A 69 22.54 27.19 20.75
N THR A 70 23.86 27.03 20.60
CA THR A 70 24.44 25.88 19.88
C THR A 70 24.01 24.54 20.48
N VAL A 71 24.07 24.38 21.80
CA VAL A 71 23.66 23.14 22.46
C VAL A 71 22.15 22.93 22.37
N THR A 72 21.36 24.01 22.31
CA THR A 72 19.89 23.95 22.12
C THR A 72 19.53 23.50 20.70
N GLU A 73 20.20 24.01 19.68
CA GLU A 73 20.04 23.59 18.28
C GLU A 73 20.33 22.08 18.11
N ILE A 74 21.41 21.60 18.73
CA ILE A 74 21.72 20.17 18.75
C ILE A 74 20.64 19.38 19.54
N GLY A 75 20.13 19.96 20.63
CA GLY A 75 19.04 19.40 21.41
C GLY A 75 17.71 19.32 20.66
N TYR A 76 17.46 20.22 19.72
CA TYR A 76 16.29 20.15 18.84
C TYR A 76 16.36 18.95 17.90
N GLU A 77 17.54 18.66 17.34
CA GLU A 77 17.77 17.49 16.46
C GLU A 77 17.79 16.15 17.21
N TYR A 78 17.76 16.16 18.54
CA TYR A 78 17.78 14.95 19.34
C TYR A 78 16.55 14.05 19.08
N ARG A 79 16.80 12.78 18.74
CA ARG A 79 15.77 11.80 18.33
C ARG A 79 15.46 10.72 19.39
N GLY A 80 16.03 10.80 20.59
CA GLY A 80 15.68 9.89 21.68
C GLY A 80 16.45 8.57 21.72
N THR A 81 15.75 7.50 22.10
CA THR A 81 16.32 6.16 22.33
C THR A 81 17.19 5.68 21.16
N GLY A 82 18.46 5.38 21.43
CA GLY A 82 19.46 5.01 20.41
C GLY A 82 20.38 6.16 19.97
N THR A 83 20.12 7.39 20.43
CA THR A 83 21.05 8.53 20.30
C THR A 83 21.55 8.98 21.67
N ASP A 84 22.86 8.97 21.86
CA ASP A 84 23.50 9.51 23.05
C ASP A 84 23.65 11.03 22.90
N PHE A 85 23.07 11.79 23.83
CA PHE A 85 22.98 13.25 23.74
C PHE A 85 24.35 13.95 23.70
N TRP A 86 25.28 13.55 24.57
CA TRP A 86 26.61 14.18 24.65
C TRP A 86 27.49 13.89 23.43
N PRO A 87 27.60 12.62 22.95
CA PRO A 87 28.27 12.32 21.69
C PRO A 87 27.74 13.08 20.47
N MET A 88 26.44 13.38 20.43
CA MET A 88 25.87 14.20 19.36
C MET A 88 26.44 15.62 19.38
N ILE A 89 26.60 16.21 20.57
CA ILE A 89 27.22 17.52 20.72
C ILE A 89 28.70 17.45 20.35
N GLU A 90 29.41 16.46 20.87
CA GLU A 90 30.84 16.25 20.63
C GLU A 90 31.15 16.12 19.13
N SER A 91 30.30 15.39 18.39
CA SER A 91 30.40 15.25 16.93
C SER A 91 30.08 16.54 16.19
N ALA A 92 29.11 17.34 16.67
CA ALA A 92 28.69 18.56 16.00
C ALA A 92 29.73 19.69 16.12
N ILE A 93 30.41 19.77 17.28
CA ILE A 93 31.43 20.81 17.55
C ILE A 93 32.86 20.28 17.42
N ASN A 94 33.03 18.99 17.15
CA ASN A 94 34.31 18.28 17.01
C ASN A 94 35.24 18.40 18.24
N VAL A 95 34.67 18.32 19.45
CA VAL A 95 35.40 18.38 20.73
C VAL A 95 34.73 17.48 21.77
N GLU A 96 35.51 16.65 22.47
CA GLU A 96 35.01 15.80 23.56
C GLU A 96 34.55 16.62 24.78
N ILE A 97 33.46 16.19 25.45
CA ILE A 97 32.91 16.84 26.65
C ILE A 97 33.00 15.89 27.85
N PRO A 98 34.06 16.01 28.66
CA PRO A 98 34.23 15.21 29.87
C PRO A 98 33.04 15.38 30.83
N ILE A 99 32.66 14.28 31.51
CA ILE A 99 31.53 14.25 32.47
C ILE A 99 31.56 15.42 33.47
N PRO A 100 32.70 15.80 34.09
CA PRO A 100 32.74 16.91 35.06
C PRO A 100 32.40 18.27 34.46
N GLN A 101 32.56 18.45 33.15
CA GLN A 101 32.35 19.74 32.48
C GLN A 101 30.89 19.95 32.03
N ARG A 102 30.08 18.88 31.98
CA ARG A 102 28.64 18.95 31.64
C ARG A 102 27.85 19.84 32.60
N GLY A 103 28.26 19.88 33.88
CA GLY A 103 27.69 20.78 34.89
C GLY A 103 27.92 22.26 34.59
N VAL A 104 29.06 22.61 33.98
CA VAL A 104 29.37 24.00 33.59
C VAL A 104 28.40 24.48 32.52
N ILE A 105 28.07 23.62 31.55
CA ILE A 105 27.08 23.94 30.51
C ILE A 105 25.70 24.22 31.16
N SER A 106 25.26 23.38 32.10
CA SER A 106 24.01 23.62 32.83
C SER A 106 24.01 24.90 33.66
N ASP A 107 25.14 25.28 34.24
CA ASP A 107 25.27 26.55 34.96
C ASP A 107 25.14 27.76 34.02
N LEU A 108 25.66 27.68 32.80
CA LEU A 108 25.50 28.73 31.78
C LEU A 108 24.03 28.87 31.34
N PHE A 109 23.33 27.75 31.12
CA PHE A 109 21.87 27.77 30.88
C PHE A 109 21.12 28.43 32.04
N ARG A 110 21.52 28.15 33.28
CA ARG A 110 20.94 28.78 34.47
C ARG A 110 21.19 30.29 34.50
N ASP A 111 22.38 30.73 34.08
CA ASP A 111 22.71 32.15 33.99
C ASP A 111 21.91 32.85 32.87
N CYS A 112 21.73 32.21 31.71
CA CYS A 112 20.82 32.68 30.66
C CYS A 112 19.37 32.81 31.17
N ALA A 113 18.88 31.81 31.90
CA ALA A 113 17.54 31.84 32.48
C ALA A 113 17.35 32.96 33.51
N ARG A 114 18.39 33.32 34.27
CA ARG A 114 18.34 34.46 35.20
C ARG A 114 18.42 35.82 34.49
N ARG A 115 19.22 35.94 33.43
CA ARG A 115 19.48 37.20 32.73
C ARG A 115 18.39 37.58 31.75
N PHE A 116 17.89 36.60 30.99
CA PHE A 116 16.99 36.84 29.85
C PHE A 116 15.59 36.23 30.05
N GLY A 117 15.38 35.43 31.11
CA GLY A 117 14.11 34.77 31.38
C GLY A 117 13.87 33.51 30.55
N THR A 118 14.93 32.85 30.07
CA THR A 118 14.80 31.59 29.33
C THR A 118 14.26 30.45 30.20
N VAL A 119 13.64 29.46 29.56
CA VAL A 119 12.95 28.37 30.26
C VAL A 119 13.90 27.49 31.07
N ARG A 120 13.37 27.03 32.21
CA ARG A 120 14.02 26.07 33.12
C ARG A 120 13.43 24.68 32.93
N PRO A 121 14.20 23.60 33.19
CA PRO A 121 13.68 22.25 33.28
C PRO A 121 12.47 22.17 34.22
N LEU A 122 11.54 21.29 33.89
CA LEU A 122 10.37 21.01 34.71
C LEU A 122 10.79 20.21 35.96
N ASP A 123 9.98 20.31 37.02
CA ASP A 123 10.16 19.51 38.23
C ASP A 123 9.50 18.13 38.05
N ASP A 124 10.15 17.29 37.23
CA ASP A 124 9.65 15.97 36.86
C ASP A 124 10.70 14.87 37.02
N ALA A 125 10.23 13.62 36.99
CA ALA A 125 11.07 12.44 37.18
C ALA A 125 12.20 12.34 36.13
N TRP A 126 11.96 12.77 34.89
CA TRP A 126 12.96 12.69 33.83
C TRP A 126 14.06 13.74 34.00
N SER A 127 13.68 14.98 34.30
CA SER A 127 14.58 16.11 34.57
C SER A 127 15.43 15.86 35.82
N SER A 128 14.91 15.11 36.79
CA SER A 128 15.69 14.69 37.98
C SER A 128 16.78 13.66 37.66
N VAL A 129 16.52 12.74 36.72
CA VAL A 129 17.45 11.68 36.31
C VAL A 129 18.51 12.22 35.32
N PHE A 130 18.13 13.17 34.47
CA PHE A 130 18.99 13.76 33.44
C PHE A 130 19.16 15.28 33.60
N PRO A 131 19.68 15.76 34.75
CA PRO A 131 19.64 17.18 35.12
C PRO A 131 20.44 18.07 34.17
N HIS A 132 21.45 17.53 33.48
CA HIS A 132 22.27 18.29 32.55
C HIS A 132 21.69 18.34 31.13
N ILE A 133 20.96 17.30 30.71
CA ILE A 133 20.34 17.20 29.38
C ILE A 133 18.99 17.92 29.35
N ALA A 134 18.33 18.04 30.52
CA ALA A 134 17.03 18.68 30.62
C ALA A 134 17.03 20.16 30.20
N TRP A 135 18.12 20.88 30.46
CA TRP A 135 18.25 22.30 30.09
C TRP A 135 18.15 22.55 28.57
N PRO A 136 19.05 21.98 27.74
CA PRO A 136 19.03 22.24 26.30
C PRO A 136 17.77 21.72 25.62
N ILE A 137 17.26 20.56 26.05
CA ILE A 137 16.05 19.98 25.46
C ILE A 137 14.84 20.85 25.77
N ARG A 138 14.70 21.31 27.02
CA ARG A 138 13.59 22.18 27.38
C ARG A 138 13.62 23.48 26.58
N ASN A 139 14.81 24.01 26.33
CA ASN A 139 15.01 25.21 25.52
C ASN A 139 14.84 24.99 24.00
N ALA A 140 14.80 23.73 23.54
CA ALA A 140 14.51 23.38 22.15
C ALA A 140 13.01 23.39 21.81
N MET A 141 12.15 23.66 22.81
CA MET A 141 10.70 23.78 22.71
C MET A 141 9.97 22.49 22.30
N VAL A 142 10.17 22.00 21.07
CA VAL A 142 9.62 20.72 20.57
C VAL A 142 10.73 19.92 19.87
N PRO A 143 11.55 19.17 20.63
CA PRO A 143 12.59 18.31 20.04
C PRO A 143 12.01 17.29 19.05
N ARG A 144 12.78 16.91 18.02
CA ARG A 144 12.33 15.97 16.98
C ARG A 144 11.88 14.61 17.51
N GLU A 145 12.45 14.15 18.63
CA GLU A 145 11.97 12.96 19.36
C GLU A 145 10.47 13.00 19.70
N VAL A 146 9.91 14.19 19.96
CA VAL A 146 8.51 14.35 20.39
C VAL A 146 7.54 14.38 19.19
N HIS A 147 8.01 14.70 17.99
CA HIS A 147 7.16 14.98 16.82
C HIS A 147 6.25 13.79 16.46
N GLY A 148 6.84 12.62 16.21
CA GLY A 148 6.11 11.40 15.84
C GLY A 148 5.15 10.91 16.94
N PRO A 149 5.63 10.73 18.19
CA PRO A 149 4.77 10.35 19.31
C PRO A 149 3.61 11.32 19.55
N LEU A 150 3.85 12.63 19.45
CA LEU A 150 2.82 13.66 19.59
C LEU A 150 1.76 13.54 18.49
N ALA A 151 2.18 13.39 17.22
CA ALA A 151 1.24 13.24 16.10
C ALA A 151 0.34 12.01 16.25
N ARG A 152 0.91 10.89 16.72
CA ARG A 152 0.16 9.66 17.00
C ARG A 152 -0.80 9.83 18.18
N LEU A 153 -0.37 10.49 19.26
CA LEU A 153 -1.21 10.82 20.40
C LEU A 153 -2.41 11.69 19.98
N VAL A 154 -2.16 12.76 19.21
CA VAL A 154 -3.22 13.65 18.73
C VAL A 154 -4.17 12.91 17.80
N ARG A 155 -3.67 12.03 16.92
CA ARG A 155 -4.53 11.22 16.05
C ARG A 155 -5.45 10.29 16.85
N GLU A 156 -4.90 9.62 17.86
CA GLU A 156 -5.66 8.73 18.76
C GLU A 156 -6.66 9.52 19.62
N PHE A 157 -6.27 10.69 20.10
CA PHE A 157 -7.20 11.57 20.82
C PHE A 157 -8.35 12.04 19.93
N LEU A 158 -8.04 12.40 18.67
CA LEU A 158 -9.04 12.76 17.68
C LEU A 158 -9.93 11.56 17.34
N SER A 159 -9.41 10.34 17.17
CA SER A 159 -10.25 9.15 16.91
C SER A 159 -11.33 8.95 17.97
N GLN A 160 -11.06 9.33 19.22
CA GLN A 160 -11.97 9.21 20.35
C GLN A 160 -12.88 10.44 20.58
N THR A 161 -12.66 11.55 19.87
CA THR A 161 -13.35 12.83 20.12
C THR A 161 -14.01 13.39 18.85
N ARG A 162 -15.27 13.83 18.98
CA ARG A 162 -16.03 14.51 17.90
C ARG A 162 -15.59 15.96 17.64
N SER A 163 -14.86 16.57 18.57
CA SER A 163 -14.36 17.96 18.47
C SER A 163 -13.05 18.04 17.68
N MET A 164 -12.95 19.03 16.78
CA MET A 164 -11.72 19.40 16.09
C MET A 164 -10.95 20.53 16.79
N SER A 165 -11.36 20.91 18.00
CA SER A 165 -10.62 21.85 18.84
C SER A 165 -10.15 21.15 20.11
N VAL A 166 -8.87 21.35 20.45
CA VAL A 166 -8.30 20.90 21.72
C VAL A 166 -8.34 22.07 22.68
N THR A 167 -9.02 21.89 23.81
CA THR A 167 -9.16 22.91 24.86
C THR A 167 -8.50 22.43 26.14
N ARG A 168 -8.22 23.35 27.07
CA ARG A 168 -7.54 23.01 28.35
C ARG A 168 -8.27 21.93 29.16
N THR A 169 -9.60 21.82 29.02
CA THR A 169 -10.41 20.78 29.68
C THR A 169 -10.13 19.36 29.17
N MET A 170 -9.52 19.23 27.98
CA MET A 170 -9.20 17.94 27.35
C MET A 170 -7.78 17.45 27.67
N LEU A 171 -6.93 18.28 28.30
CA LEU A 171 -5.56 17.91 28.68
C LEU A 171 -5.46 16.68 29.59
N PRO A 172 -6.34 16.48 30.60
CA PRO A 172 -6.27 15.28 31.43
C PRO A 172 -6.45 13.98 30.64
N GLY A 173 -7.32 13.98 29.62
CA GLY A 173 -7.52 12.83 28.73
C GLY A 173 -6.32 12.59 27.80
N LEU A 174 -5.70 13.67 27.30
CA LEU A 174 -4.43 13.58 26.57
C LEU A 174 -3.30 13.03 27.43
N TRP A 175 -3.22 13.40 28.71
CA TRP A 175 -2.24 12.84 29.66
C TRP A 175 -2.48 11.36 29.92
N GLU A 176 -3.73 10.95 30.10
CA GLU A 176 -4.07 9.54 30.31
C GLU A 176 -3.73 8.70 29.09
N LEU A 177 -4.07 9.17 27.88
CA LEU A 177 -3.66 8.52 26.64
C LEU A 177 -2.14 8.49 26.49
N ALA A 178 -1.44 9.59 26.79
CA ALA A 178 0.01 9.67 26.71
C ALA A 178 0.72 8.70 27.66
N ARG A 179 0.16 8.39 28.83
CA ARG A 179 0.69 7.36 29.74
C ARG A 179 0.63 5.95 29.15
N GLY A 180 -0.31 5.71 28.23
CA GLY A 180 -0.38 4.48 27.43
C GLY A 180 0.64 4.43 26.29
N PHE A 181 1.31 5.53 25.98
CA PHE A 181 2.41 5.60 25.03
C PHE A 181 3.72 5.50 25.82
N ASP A 182 4.61 4.57 25.47
CA ASP A 182 5.87 4.34 26.21
C ASP A 182 6.93 5.45 26.03
N SER A 183 6.53 6.73 26.03
CA SER A 183 7.41 7.90 25.93
C SER A 183 7.30 8.76 27.19
N ARG A 184 8.18 8.51 28.17
CA ARG A 184 8.34 9.37 29.35
C ARG A 184 8.66 10.82 29.00
N ARG A 185 9.24 11.04 27.81
CA ARG A 185 9.57 12.38 27.30
C ARG A 185 8.34 13.11 26.77
N LEU A 186 7.46 12.43 26.05
CA LEU A 186 6.17 13.00 25.66
C LEU A 186 5.35 13.34 26.91
N GLU A 187 5.34 12.46 27.91
CA GLU A 187 4.65 12.69 29.19
C GLU A 187 5.20 13.94 29.91
N SER A 188 6.53 14.06 30.06
CA SER A 188 7.18 15.26 30.63
C SER A 188 6.88 16.52 29.83
N TRP A 189 6.96 16.46 28.50
CA TRP A 189 6.68 17.60 27.61
C TRP A 189 5.23 18.10 27.73
N LEU A 190 4.26 17.18 27.87
CA LEU A 190 2.84 17.50 28.03
C LEU A 190 2.50 18.16 29.38
N GLN A 191 3.41 18.20 30.35
CA GLN A 191 3.18 18.91 31.63
C GLN A 191 3.20 20.43 31.46
N ASP A 192 3.74 20.94 30.35
CA ASP A 192 3.62 22.36 29.98
C ASP A 192 2.32 22.57 29.19
N ASP A 193 1.22 22.78 29.92
CA ASP A 193 -0.13 22.96 29.37
C ASP A 193 -0.16 24.00 28.23
N ASP A 194 0.50 25.14 28.43
CA ASP A 194 0.44 26.25 27.50
C ASP A 194 1.18 25.93 26.20
N LEU A 195 2.36 25.32 26.29
CA LEU A 195 3.11 24.85 25.13
C LEU A 195 2.40 23.70 24.41
N ALA A 196 1.83 22.75 25.16
CA ALA A 196 1.13 21.61 24.59
C ALA A 196 -0.13 22.04 23.82
N LEU A 197 -0.96 22.91 24.42
CA LEU A 197 -2.16 23.45 23.76
C LEU A 197 -1.81 24.25 22.50
N ALA A 198 -0.75 25.06 22.58
CA ALA A 198 -0.21 25.82 21.48
C ALA A 198 0.13 24.95 20.26
N VAL A 199 1.00 23.95 20.48
CA VAL A 199 1.53 23.10 19.40
C VAL A 199 0.47 22.13 18.88
N ILE A 200 -0.34 21.53 19.76
CA ILE A 200 -1.45 20.65 19.35
C ILE A 200 -2.51 21.45 18.59
N GLY A 201 -2.85 22.65 19.06
CA GLY A 201 -3.75 23.56 18.36
C GLY A 201 -3.25 23.89 16.95
N HIS A 202 -1.95 24.16 16.80
CA HIS A 202 -1.32 24.38 15.50
C HIS A 202 -1.42 23.15 14.59
N LEU A 203 -1.09 21.95 15.09
CA LEU A 203 -1.19 20.68 14.35
C LEU A 203 -2.62 20.38 13.88
N VAL A 204 -3.61 20.63 14.74
CA VAL A 204 -5.01 20.29 14.46
C VAL A 204 -5.68 21.32 13.55
N THR A 205 -5.38 22.61 13.72
CA THR A 205 -6.06 23.70 12.99
C THR A 205 -5.30 24.14 11.74
N GLY A 206 -3.99 23.93 11.68
CA GLY A 206 -3.12 24.44 10.61
C GLY A 206 -3.02 25.96 10.59
N ARG A 207 -3.60 26.65 11.58
CA ARG A 207 -3.48 28.11 11.74
C ARG A 207 -2.32 28.39 12.67
N ALA A 208 -1.41 29.26 12.24
CA ALA A 208 -0.46 29.94 13.12
C ALA A 208 -1.20 31.10 13.82
N GLY A 209 -2.19 30.77 14.66
CA GLY A 209 -2.95 31.76 15.43
C GLY A 209 -2.43 31.84 16.86
N ASP A 210 -2.04 33.04 17.29
CA ASP A 210 -1.71 33.45 18.67
C ASP A 210 -0.52 32.79 19.37
N LEU A 211 0.33 32.05 18.64
CA LEU A 211 1.62 31.67 19.20
C LEU A 211 2.51 32.92 19.22
N SER A 212 2.66 33.48 20.42
CA SER A 212 3.81 34.33 20.71
C SER A 212 5.03 33.42 20.56
N MET A 213 5.55 33.24 19.35
CA MET A 213 6.75 32.46 19.03
C MET A 213 7.45 33.13 17.85
N GLU A 214 8.76 32.96 17.74
CA GLU A 214 9.52 33.53 16.61
C GLU A 214 9.04 32.93 15.27
N PRO A 215 8.62 33.74 14.28
CA PRO A 215 8.00 33.25 13.05
C PRO A 215 8.89 32.33 12.21
N GLY A 216 10.19 32.60 12.13
CA GLY A 216 11.16 31.78 11.39
C GLY A 216 11.27 30.37 11.95
N PHE A 217 11.34 30.23 13.27
CA PHE A 217 11.32 28.94 13.94
C PHE A 217 9.99 28.20 13.73
N MET A 218 8.85 28.90 13.78
CA MET A 218 7.54 28.26 13.52
C MET A 218 7.42 27.72 12.10
N GLN A 219 7.99 28.40 11.11
CA GLN A 219 8.10 27.87 9.75
C GLN A 219 8.96 26.61 9.71
N ARG A 220 10.16 26.65 10.30
CA ARG A 220 11.06 25.48 10.38
C ARG A 220 10.39 24.30 11.08
N LEU A 221 9.74 24.53 12.23
CA LEU A 221 8.99 23.50 12.96
C LEU A 221 7.87 22.91 12.10
N SER A 222 7.15 23.74 11.34
CA SER A 222 6.10 23.26 10.43
C SER A 222 6.65 22.38 9.31
N GLU A 223 7.78 22.76 8.72
CA GLU A 223 8.48 21.97 7.69
C GLU A 223 8.98 20.64 8.27
N ASP A 224 9.57 20.67 9.46
CA ASP A 224 10.06 19.48 10.16
C ASP A 224 8.92 18.54 10.53
N LEU A 225 7.82 19.05 11.09
CA LEU A 225 6.62 18.27 11.38
C LEU A 225 6.08 17.64 10.10
N ARG A 226 5.99 18.36 8.98
CA ARG A 226 5.55 17.78 7.68
C ARG A 226 6.52 16.76 7.11
N SER A 227 7.80 16.81 7.48
CA SER A 227 8.77 15.79 7.08
C SER A 227 8.48 14.43 7.74
N GLU A 228 7.83 14.44 8.91
CA GLU A 228 7.55 13.24 9.69
C GLU A 228 6.31 12.47 9.22
N SER A 229 6.45 11.15 9.10
CA SER A 229 5.43 10.29 8.48
C SER A 229 4.12 10.20 9.28
N GLU A 230 4.20 10.21 10.61
CA GLU A 230 3.03 10.19 11.50
C GLU A 230 2.25 11.51 11.47
N VAL A 231 2.93 12.64 11.30
CA VAL A 231 2.29 13.95 11.13
C VAL A 231 1.52 13.98 9.80
N ARG A 232 2.09 13.49 8.69
CA ARG A 232 1.36 13.38 7.42
C ARG A 232 0.12 12.47 7.50
N ARG A 233 0.16 11.46 8.37
CA ARG A 233 -1.02 10.60 8.65
C ARG A 233 -2.07 11.38 9.43
N LEU A 234 -1.66 12.13 10.46
CA LEU A 234 -2.53 13.01 11.22
C LEU A 234 -3.18 14.09 10.34
N GLU A 235 -2.41 14.79 9.50
CA GLU A 235 -2.91 15.81 8.57
C GLU A 235 -3.95 15.24 7.59
N ARG A 236 -3.72 14.03 7.07
CA ARG A 236 -4.70 13.33 6.22
C ARG A 236 -6.00 13.04 6.97
N ALA A 237 -5.92 12.53 8.20
CA ALA A 237 -7.09 12.27 9.04
C ALA A 237 -7.87 13.57 9.36
N ILE A 238 -7.17 14.65 9.69
CA ILE A 238 -7.75 15.98 9.92
C ILE A 238 -8.43 16.49 8.65
N LYS A 239 -7.78 16.37 7.48
CA LYS A 239 -8.33 16.82 6.19
C LYS A 239 -9.58 16.03 5.82
N ALA A 240 -9.55 14.70 5.98
CA ALA A 240 -10.71 13.83 5.74
C ALA A 240 -11.89 14.21 6.63
N ARG A 241 -11.67 14.44 7.93
CA ARG A 241 -12.72 14.88 8.87
C ARG A 241 -13.28 16.27 8.56
N ARG A 242 -12.44 17.20 8.10
CA ARG A 242 -12.94 18.52 7.65
C ARG A 242 -13.82 18.37 6.43
N LEU A 243 -13.38 17.61 5.42
CA LEU A 243 -14.14 17.33 4.21
C LEU A 243 -15.51 16.70 4.56
N ALA A 244 -15.52 15.72 5.46
CA ALA A 244 -16.72 15.10 5.99
C ALA A 244 -17.71 16.10 6.61
N ARG A 245 -17.22 16.99 7.50
CA ARG A 245 -18.07 18.03 8.14
C ARG A 245 -18.58 19.08 7.17
N TYR A 246 -17.84 19.39 6.10
CA TYR A 246 -18.23 20.39 5.10
C TYR A 246 -19.19 19.83 4.05
N GLN A 247 -19.09 18.54 3.66
CA GLN A 247 -19.95 17.93 2.64
C GLN A 247 -21.27 17.36 3.19
N GLY A 248 -21.28 16.93 4.46
CA GLY A 248 -22.41 16.25 5.09
C GLY A 248 -22.62 14.85 4.54
N LEU A 249 -22.75 13.84 5.42
CA LEU A 249 -22.91 12.44 5.00
C LEU A 249 -24.20 12.17 4.19
N GLY A 250 -25.15 13.11 4.16
CA GLY A 250 -26.38 13.00 3.36
C GLY A 250 -26.19 13.15 1.84
N ASN A 251 -25.00 13.57 1.38
CA ASN A 251 -24.66 13.68 -0.05
C ASN A 251 -23.80 12.52 -0.56
N LEU A 252 -23.59 11.48 0.25
CA LEU A 252 -22.84 10.31 -0.19
C LEU A 252 -23.56 9.62 -1.36
N PRO A 253 -22.81 8.98 -2.28
CA PRO A 253 -23.40 8.13 -3.30
C PRO A 253 -24.28 7.07 -2.66
N LYS A 254 -25.46 6.84 -3.24
CA LYS A 254 -26.39 5.80 -2.77
C LYS A 254 -26.08 4.46 -3.42
N ALA A 255 -26.44 3.38 -2.75
CA ALA A 255 -26.51 2.05 -3.33
C ALA A 255 -27.49 2.04 -4.51
N THR A 256 -27.28 1.10 -5.43
CA THR A 256 -28.08 0.94 -6.65
C THR A 256 -28.49 -0.50 -6.85
N TYR A 257 -29.65 -0.71 -7.44
CA TYR A 257 -29.96 -2.01 -8.05
C TYR A 257 -29.15 -2.19 -9.33
N GLU A 258 -28.80 -3.43 -9.65
CA GLU A 258 -28.24 -3.80 -10.95
C GLU A 258 -28.99 -5.00 -11.49
N LEU A 259 -29.41 -4.92 -12.76
CA LEU A 259 -30.06 -6.02 -13.45
C LEU A 259 -28.98 -6.83 -14.18
N LEU A 260 -28.93 -8.13 -13.95
CA LEU A 260 -28.02 -9.03 -14.67
C LEU A 260 -28.73 -9.60 -15.90
N LEU A 261 -28.16 -9.34 -17.08
CA LEU A 261 -28.55 -9.95 -18.34
C LEU A 261 -27.54 -11.03 -18.77
N ASP A 262 -28.05 -12.08 -19.41
CA ASP A 262 -27.27 -13.14 -20.07
C ASP A 262 -28.00 -13.49 -21.38
N GLU A 263 -27.35 -13.29 -22.52
CA GLU A 263 -27.93 -13.40 -23.86
C GLU A 263 -29.24 -12.60 -24.03
N ALA A 264 -29.29 -11.38 -23.47
CA ALA A 264 -30.47 -10.50 -23.39
C ALA A 264 -31.66 -11.04 -22.57
N GLU A 265 -31.50 -12.14 -21.82
CA GLU A 265 -32.49 -12.61 -20.85
C GLU A 265 -32.20 -12.12 -19.43
N ALA A 266 -33.24 -11.69 -18.70
CA ALA A 266 -33.12 -11.25 -17.32
C ALA A 266 -32.80 -12.42 -16.37
N TYR A 267 -31.56 -12.46 -15.89
CA TYR A 267 -31.09 -13.52 -14.99
C TYR A 267 -31.45 -13.24 -13.52
N GLY A 268 -31.36 -12.00 -13.07
CA GLY A 268 -31.65 -11.61 -11.69
C GLY A 268 -31.25 -10.18 -11.36
N LEU A 269 -31.52 -9.74 -10.14
CA LEU A 269 -31.09 -8.45 -9.60
C LEU A 269 -29.90 -8.63 -8.63
N ALA A 270 -29.11 -7.59 -8.50
CA ALA A 270 -28.14 -7.40 -7.43
C ALA A 270 -28.32 -6.02 -6.78
N VAL A 271 -27.85 -5.87 -5.55
CA VAL A 271 -27.71 -4.57 -4.88
C VAL A 271 -26.23 -4.26 -4.79
N ARG A 272 -25.79 -3.22 -5.49
CA ARG A 272 -24.42 -2.72 -5.39
C ARG A 272 -24.36 -1.58 -4.39
N GLY A 273 -23.48 -1.70 -3.40
CA GLY A 273 -23.23 -0.61 -2.48
C GLY A 273 -22.45 0.53 -3.15
N PRO A 274 -22.45 1.74 -2.58
CA PRO A 274 -21.74 2.86 -3.17
C PRO A 274 -20.23 2.63 -3.18
N CYS A 275 -19.52 3.14 -4.18
CA CYS A 275 -18.05 3.08 -4.22
C CYS A 275 -17.48 4.34 -3.54
N LEU A 276 -17.33 4.29 -2.22
CA LEU A 276 -16.84 5.43 -1.44
C LEU A 276 -15.31 5.57 -1.54
N THR A 277 -14.84 6.80 -1.60
CA THR A 277 -13.41 7.13 -1.52
C THR A 277 -12.87 6.85 -0.11
N PRO A 278 -11.55 6.66 0.07
CA PRO A 278 -10.95 6.45 1.39
C PRO A 278 -11.25 7.57 2.40
N ALA A 279 -11.48 8.80 1.92
CA ALA A 279 -11.85 9.93 2.78
C ALA A 279 -13.30 9.82 3.27
N GLU A 280 -14.22 9.37 2.41
CA GLU A 280 -15.63 9.15 2.76
C GLU A 280 -15.81 7.93 3.66
N ILE A 281 -15.05 6.85 3.43
CA ILE A 281 -15.02 5.69 4.34
C ILE A 281 -14.54 6.10 5.73
N GLU A 282 -13.51 6.94 5.82
CA GLU A 282 -13.03 7.45 7.11
C GLU A 282 -14.04 8.40 7.77
N ALA A 283 -14.80 9.15 6.98
CA ALA A 283 -15.92 9.96 7.48
C ALA A 283 -17.00 9.07 8.12
N VAL A 284 -17.41 8.00 7.44
CA VAL A 284 -18.38 7.01 7.95
C VAL A 284 -17.85 6.32 9.22
N ARG A 285 -16.57 5.95 9.26
CA ARG A 285 -15.91 5.42 10.47
C ARG A 285 -15.90 6.40 11.64
N SER A 286 -15.88 7.71 11.37
CA SER A 286 -15.83 8.71 12.43
C SER A 286 -17.19 8.99 13.09
N GLU A 287 -18.30 8.64 12.42
CA GLU A 287 -19.66 8.77 12.96
C GLU A 287 -20.19 7.48 13.59
N LEU A 288 -19.63 6.31 13.22
CA LEU A 288 -20.03 5.02 13.78
C LEU A 288 -19.05 4.56 14.87
N ASP A 289 -19.57 4.28 16.07
CA ASP A 289 -18.76 3.81 17.21
C ASP A 289 -18.27 2.35 17.05
N THR A 290 -18.78 1.64 16.04
CA THR A 290 -18.43 0.24 15.74
C THR A 290 -17.62 0.14 14.44
N PRO A 291 -16.53 -0.65 14.38
CA PRO A 291 -15.78 -0.87 13.15
C PRO A 291 -16.66 -1.38 12.01
N LEU A 292 -16.54 -0.80 10.82
CA LEU A 292 -17.35 -1.16 9.65
C LEU A 292 -17.25 -2.63 9.25
N SER A 293 -16.09 -3.24 9.49
CA SER A 293 -15.85 -4.68 9.24
C SER A 293 -16.69 -5.61 10.12
N ASN A 294 -17.22 -5.10 11.24
CA ASN A 294 -18.04 -5.87 12.19
C ASN A 294 -19.55 -5.69 11.93
N LEU A 295 -19.92 -4.73 11.08
CA LEU A 295 -21.30 -4.46 10.70
C LEU A 295 -21.61 -5.25 9.43
N THR A 296 -22.79 -5.88 9.40
CA THR A 296 -23.18 -6.75 8.30
C THR A 296 -24.38 -6.16 7.59
N VAL A 297 -24.27 -5.99 6.27
CA VAL A 297 -25.37 -5.60 5.39
C VAL A 297 -26.03 -6.87 4.88
N THR A 298 -27.31 -7.05 5.19
CA THR A 298 -28.13 -8.19 4.77
C THR A 298 -29.13 -7.76 3.72
N VAL A 299 -29.21 -8.49 2.61
CA VAL A 299 -30.20 -8.28 1.55
C VAL A 299 -30.85 -9.63 1.22
N GLY A 300 -32.11 -9.80 1.61
CA GLY A 300 -32.80 -11.10 1.51
C GLY A 300 -32.06 -12.19 2.31
N ALA A 301 -31.67 -13.29 1.65
CA ALA A 301 -30.94 -14.39 2.27
C ALA A 301 -29.40 -14.26 2.21
N ARG A 302 -28.86 -13.15 1.67
CA ARG A 302 -27.42 -12.94 1.48
C ARG A 302 -26.91 -11.80 2.34
N SER A 303 -25.61 -11.83 2.66
CA SER A 303 -24.98 -10.84 3.53
C SER A 303 -23.54 -10.54 3.12
N THR A 304 -23.12 -9.28 3.28
CA THR A 304 -21.72 -8.84 3.17
C THR A 304 -21.37 -7.91 4.34
N THR A 305 -20.11 -7.56 4.52
CA THR A 305 -19.71 -6.56 5.53
C THR A 305 -20.01 -5.15 5.02
N LEU A 306 -20.38 -4.22 5.91
CA LEU A 306 -20.64 -2.82 5.54
C LEU A 306 -19.43 -2.17 4.86
N GLU A 307 -18.21 -2.51 5.28
CA GLU A 307 -16.99 -2.01 4.65
C GLU A 307 -16.86 -2.41 3.17
N ARG A 308 -17.12 -3.67 2.84
CA ARG A 308 -17.10 -4.16 1.44
C ARG A 308 -18.24 -3.55 0.64
N PHE A 309 -19.44 -3.49 1.22
CA PHE A 309 -20.60 -2.88 0.59
C PHE A 309 -20.35 -1.42 0.21
N LEU A 310 -19.86 -0.60 1.15
CA LEU A 310 -19.47 0.80 0.91
C LEU A 310 -18.22 0.98 0.04
N SER A 311 -17.61 -0.11 -0.40
CA SER A 311 -16.48 -0.11 -1.35
C SER A 311 -16.91 -0.58 -2.76
N GLY A 312 -18.22 -0.65 -3.04
CA GLY A 312 -18.75 -1.04 -4.35
C GLY A 312 -19.05 -2.53 -4.52
N ASP A 313 -19.06 -3.33 -3.45
CA ASP A 313 -19.42 -4.75 -3.50
C ASP A 313 -20.90 -4.94 -3.88
N ALA A 314 -21.19 -6.02 -4.60
CA ALA A 314 -22.54 -6.32 -5.10
C ALA A 314 -23.11 -7.58 -4.45
N VAL A 315 -24.31 -7.47 -3.88
CA VAL A 315 -25.04 -8.57 -3.27
C VAL A 315 -26.11 -9.04 -4.25
N PHE A 316 -25.88 -10.16 -4.93
CA PHE A 316 -26.85 -10.73 -5.85
C PHE A 316 -28.07 -11.30 -5.11
N ILE A 317 -29.27 -10.78 -5.43
CA ILE A 317 -30.52 -11.11 -4.74
C ILE A 317 -31.39 -12.13 -5.51
N GLY A 318 -30.99 -12.51 -6.73
CA GLY A 318 -31.73 -13.46 -7.56
C GLY A 318 -32.97 -12.82 -8.20
N ARG A 319 -34.06 -13.59 -8.31
CA ARG A 319 -35.32 -13.18 -8.93
C ARG A 319 -36.41 -12.93 -7.87
N PRO A 320 -36.45 -11.76 -7.22
CA PRO A 320 -37.48 -11.45 -6.23
C PRO A 320 -38.88 -11.51 -6.82
N ILE A 321 -39.85 -11.92 -5.99
CA ILE A 321 -41.26 -12.04 -6.33
C ILE A 321 -42.02 -10.92 -5.60
N SER A 322 -42.75 -10.10 -6.36
CA SER A 322 -43.57 -8.96 -5.89
C SER A 322 -42.80 -7.77 -5.28
N GLU A 323 -41.98 -7.98 -4.24
CA GLU A 323 -41.19 -6.90 -3.59
C GLU A 323 -39.69 -7.21 -3.61
N VAL A 324 -38.88 -6.20 -3.91
CA VAL A 324 -37.42 -6.32 -3.92
C VAL A 324 -36.89 -6.15 -2.48
N PRO A 325 -36.12 -7.11 -1.95
CA PRO A 325 -35.59 -7.01 -0.59
C PRO A 325 -34.66 -5.81 -0.45
N GLN A 326 -34.87 -5.01 0.60
CA GLN A 326 -34.03 -3.87 0.93
C GLN A 326 -32.83 -4.30 1.77
N PRO A 327 -31.66 -3.65 1.59
CA PRO A 327 -30.51 -3.85 2.45
C PRO A 327 -30.79 -3.32 3.85
N GLN A 328 -30.34 -4.06 4.86
CA GLN A 328 -30.42 -3.68 6.28
C GLN A 328 -29.06 -3.86 6.95
N VAL A 329 -28.68 -2.93 7.84
CA VAL A 329 -27.47 -3.07 8.64
C VAL A 329 -27.78 -3.76 9.97
N THR A 330 -27.08 -4.85 10.26
CA THR A 330 -27.17 -5.54 11.54
C THR A 330 -25.99 -5.17 12.44
N GLY A 331 -26.27 -4.94 13.73
CA GLY A 331 -25.27 -4.66 14.76
C GLY A 331 -25.21 -3.22 15.28
N ILE A 332 -26.04 -2.31 14.74
CA ILE A 332 -26.24 -0.93 15.23
C ILE A 332 -27.70 -0.50 15.05
N ASP A 333 -28.14 0.50 15.81
CA ASP A 333 -29.32 1.28 15.44
C ASP A 333 -28.93 2.18 14.26
N GLU A 334 -29.55 1.96 13.11
CA GLU A 334 -29.16 2.60 11.86
C GLU A 334 -29.46 4.11 11.87
N PRO A 335 -28.46 5.00 11.71
CA PRO A 335 -28.69 6.42 11.55
C PRO A 335 -29.46 6.72 10.26
N GLU A 336 -30.36 7.71 10.25
CA GLU A 336 -31.16 8.10 9.07
C GLU A 336 -30.30 8.37 7.81
N TRP A 337 -29.09 8.90 7.99
CA TRP A 337 -28.18 9.15 6.86
C TRP A 337 -27.59 7.86 6.27
N LEU A 338 -27.37 6.82 7.09
CA LEU A 338 -26.80 5.54 6.64
C LEU A 338 -27.85 4.77 5.84
N GLU A 339 -29.09 4.77 6.33
CA GLU A 339 -30.24 4.20 5.62
C GLU A 339 -30.41 4.86 4.25
N ALA A 340 -30.32 6.19 4.20
CA ALA A 340 -30.40 6.95 2.95
C ALA A 340 -29.29 6.63 1.93
N VAL A 341 -28.16 6.06 2.39
CA VAL A 341 -27.01 5.66 1.57
C VAL A 341 -27.11 4.20 1.14
N ILE A 342 -27.52 3.30 2.03
CA ILE A 342 -27.55 1.87 1.72
C ILE A 342 -28.83 1.45 1.00
N VAL A 343 -29.96 2.16 1.15
CA VAL A 343 -31.22 1.82 0.49
C VAL A 343 -31.25 2.41 -0.93
N PRO A 344 -31.36 1.58 -1.99
CA PRO A 344 -31.44 2.06 -3.37
C PRO A 344 -32.74 2.82 -3.66
N ALA A 345 -32.75 3.54 -4.79
CA ALA A 345 -33.98 4.17 -5.28
C ALA A 345 -35.03 3.11 -5.67
N GLN A 346 -36.32 3.42 -5.51
CA GLN A 346 -37.40 2.47 -5.76
C GLN A 346 -37.62 2.12 -7.25
N GLY A 347 -37.27 3.01 -8.18
CA GLY A 347 -37.53 2.82 -9.60
C GLY A 347 -36.61 1.74 -10.22
N LEU A 348 -37.19 0.69 -10.80
CA LEU A 348 -36.45 -0.40 -11.47
C LEU A 348 -36.24 -0.08 -12.96
N LEU A 349 -35.53 1.01 -13.23
CA LEU A 349 -35.08 1.41 -14.55
C LEU A 349 -33.60 1.10 -14.69
N PHE A 350 -33.18 0.48 -15.78
CA PHE A 350 -31.78 0.09 -15.99
C PHE A 350 -31.28 0.60 -17.33
N ARG A 351 -30.11 1.22 -17.35
CA ARG A 351 -29.45 1.63 -18.59
C ARG A 351 -29.05 0.39 -19.38
N ASP A 352 -29.32 0.40 -20.68
CA ASP A 352 -28.87 -0.64 -21.60
C ASP A 352 -27.38 -0.44 -21.93
N GLU A 353 -26.54 -1.30 -21.37
CA GLU A 353 -25.09 -1.34 -21.52
C GLU A 353 -24.62 -2.51 -22.42
N GLY A 354 -25.55 -3.28 -22.98
CA GLY A 354 -25.30 -4.44 -23.84
C GLY A 354 -26.08 -5.68 -23.42
N ASP A 355 -25.99 -6.73 -24.23
CA ASP A 355 -26.79 -7.96 -24.09
C ASP A 355 -26.36 -8.87 -22.91
N ASP A 356 -25.14 -8.69 -22.40
CA ASP A 356 -24.56 -9.49 -21.31
C ASP A 356 -24.03 -8.59 -20.18
N GLY A 357 -24.24 -9.01 -18.94
CA GLY A 357 -23.67 -8.38 -17.75
C GLY A 357 -24.65 -7.49 -16.97
N TYR A 358 -24.08 -6.69 -16.06
CA TYR A 358 -24.86 -5.85 -15.15
C TYR A 358 -25.25 -4.54 -15.80
N GLN A 359 -26.55 -4.25 -15.77
CA GLN A 359 -27.17 -3.03 -16.24
C GLN A 359 -27.36 -2.08 -15.05
N THR A 360 -26.84 -0.86 -15.16
CA THR A 360 -26.85 0.13 -14.06
C THR A 360 -28.23 0.76 -13.87
N GLN A 361 -28.72 0.87 -12.63
CA GLN A 361 -29.98 1.55 -12.34
C GLN A 361 -29.95 3.06 -12.68
N LEU A 362 -30.98 3.54 -13.37
CA LEU A 362 -31.27 4.96 -13.56
C LEU A 362 -32.01 5.53 -12.35
N ARG A 363 -31.49 6.62 -11.79
CA ARG A 363 -32.01 7.25 -10.57
C ARG A 363 -32.85 8.48 -10.92
N PRO A 364 -33.82 8.87 -10.08
CA PRO A 364 -34.63 10.09 -10.29
C PRO A 364 -33.81 11.38 -10.44
N THR A 365 -32.59 11.42 -9.88
CA THR A 365 -31.67 12.56 -9.99
C THR A 365 -30.80 12.54 -11.25
N ASP A 366 -30.80 11.43 -11.99
CA ASP A 366 -29.95 11.29 -13.17
C ASP A 366 -30.48 12.14 -14.32
N ARG A 367 -29.57 12.73 -15.08
CA ARG A 367 -29.88 13.57 -16.24
C ARG A 367 -29.72 12.72 -17.50
N VAL A 368 -30.79 12.57 -18.28
CA VAL A 368 -30.80 11.75 -19.50
C VAL A 368 -30.79 12.66 -20.74
N THR A 369 -30.02 12.30 -21.76
CA THR A 369 -30.03 12.93 -23.10
C THR A 369 -30.85 12.08 -24.06
N SER A 370 -31.49 12.70 -25.05
CA SER A 370 -32.22 11.99 -26.12
C SER A 370 -31.34 10.92 -26.79
N GLY A 371 -31.89 9.74 -27.06
CA GLY A 371 -31.21 8.60 -27.68
C GLY A 371 -30.62 7.56 -26.70
N LEU A 372 -30.77 7.73 -25.39
CA LEU A 372 -30.42 6.71 -24.39
C LEU A 372 -31.37 5.51 -24.45
N SER A 373 -30.82 4.31 -24.58
CA SER A 373 -31.51 3.02 -24.49
C SER A 373 -31.60 2.54 -23.02
N PHE A 374 -32.76 2.04 -22.58
CA PHE A 374 -32.97 1.59 -21.20
C PHE A 374 -34.09 0.54 -21.07
N TYR A 375 -34.07 -0.22 -19.98
CA TYR A 375 -35.06 -1.23 -19.61
C TYR A 375 -35.91 -0.78 -18.41
N GLU A 376 -37.21 -1.07 -18.41
CA GLU A 376 -38.12 -1.01 -17.25
C GLU A 376 -38.47 -2.43 -16.82
N LEU A 377 -38.22 -2.77 -15.55
CA LEU A 377 -38.62 -4.05 -14.97
C LEU A 377 -39.86 -3.88 -14.09
N VAL A 378 -40.95 -4.54 -14.47
CA VAL A 378 -42.23 -4.53 -13.74
C VAL A 378 -42.45 -5.90 -13.10
N LEU A 379 -42.46 -5.96 -11.76
CA LEU A 379 -42.58 -7.22 -11.00
C LEU A 379 -44.02 -7.58 -10.58
N GLU A 380 -44.98 -6.69 -10.83
CA GLU A 380 -46.36 -6.85 -10.35
C GLU A 380 -47.10 -7.95 -11.15
N GLY A 381 -47.56 -8.99 -10.46
CA GLY A 381 -48.36 -10.08 -11.05
C GLY A 381 -47.57 -11.22 -11.71
N LEU A 382 -46.24 -11.21 -11.67
CA LEU A 382 -45.37 -12.22 -12.30
C LEU A 382 -44.91 -13.31 -11.32
N THR A 383 -44.81 -14.55 -11.80
CA THR A 383 -44.13 -15.65 -11.09
C THR A 383 -42.62 -15.70 -11.41
N SER A 384 -41.82 -16.45 -10.64
CA SER A 384 -40.36 -16.56 -10.84
C SER A 384 -39.93 -17.04 -12.24
N ASN A 385 -40.84 -17.69 -12.98
CA ASN A 385 -40.57 -18.22 -14.32
C ASN A 385 -41.02 -17.26 -15.44
N GLU A 386 -41.83 -16.24 -15.11
CA GLU A 386 -42.37 -15.24 -16.04
C GLU A 386 -41.61 -13.90 -15.92
N TRP A 387 -40.46 -13.91 -15.25
CA TRP A 387 -39.68 -12.71 -14.92
C TRP A 387 -39.21 -11.94 -16.16
N GLY A 388 -38.94 -12.64 -17.26
CA GLY A 388 -38.61 -12.03 -18.55
C GLY A 388 -39.77 -11.29 -19.21
N ASP A 389 -41.02 -11.68 -18.93
CA ASP A 389 -42.22 -11.05 -19.50
C ASP A 389 -42.49 -9.65 -18.92
N GLY A 390 -41.81 -9.31 -17.81
CA GLY A 390 -41.86 -8.02 -17.15
C GLY A 390 -40.77 -7.03 -17.56
N LEU A 391 -39.89 -7.39 -18.49
CA LEU A 391 -38.79 -6.55 -18.95
C LEU A 391 -39.18 -5.81 -20.25
N TYR A 392 -39.31 -4.50 -20.18
CA TYR A 392 -39.68 -3.65 -21.33
C TYR A 392 -38.52 -2.75 -21.75
N HIS A 393 -38.25 -2.68 -23.05
CA HIS A 393 -37.17 -1.87 -23.63
C HIS A 393 -37.69 -0.56 -24.21
N PHE A 394 -36.98 0.54 -23.95
CA PHE A 394 -37.34 1.89 -24.37
C PHE A 394 -36.12 2.71 -24.79
N VAL A 395 -36.39 3.79 -25.54
CA VAL A 395 -35.38 4.77 -25.95
C VAL A 395 -35.85 6.18 -25.60
N SER A 396 -35.04 6.94 -24.88
CA SER A 396 -35.33 8.35 -24.54
C SER A 396 -35.39 9.25 -25.79
N GLY A 397 -36.24 10.26 -25.76
CA GLY A 397 -36.59 11.10 -26.91
C GLY A 397 -37.72 10.53 -27.79
N THR A 398 -38.28 9.38 -27.42
CA THR A 398 -39.54 8.86 -27.97
C THR A 398 -40.70 9.18 -27.03
N PRO A 399 -41.94 9.37 -27.52
CA PRO A 399 -43.09 9.65 -26.65
C PRO A 399 -43.28 8.57 -25.56
N GLU A 400 -43.12 7.30 -25.93
CA GLU A 400 -43.29 6.16 -25.02
C GLU A 400 -42.16 6.10 -23.97
N GLY A 401 -40.91 6.30 -24.38
CA GLY A 401 -39.76 6.30 -23.47
C GLY A 401 -39.75 7.51 -22.52
N ASP A 402 -40.11 8.69 -23.01
CA ASP A 402 -40.17 9.92 -22.21
C ASP A 402 -41.30 9.85 -21.18
N ASP A 403 -42.44 9.25 -21.52
CA ASP A 403 -43.54 9.00 -20.57
C ASP A 403 -43.11 8.03 -19.46
N VAL A 404 -42.32 6.99 -19.78
CA VAL A 404 -41.75 6.07 -18.78
C VAL A 404 -40.78 6.80 -17.86
N LEU A 405 -39.82 7.55 -18.41
CA LEU A 405 -38.85 8.32 -17.62
C LEU A 405 -39.54 9.36 -16.73
N ALA A 406 -40.58 10.03 -17.24
CA ALA A 406 -41.35 11.01 -16.48
C ALA A 406 -42.12 10.39 -15.30
N ARG A 407 -42.67 9.17 -15.44
CA ARG A 407 -43.32 8.43 -14.33
C ARG A 407 -42.37 8.18 -13.16
N HIS A 408 -41.07 8.03 -13.43
CA HIS A 408 -40.02 7.80 -12.43
C HIS A 408 -39.24 9.07 -12.05
N GLY A 409 -39.71 10.26 -12.48
CA GLY A 409 -39.14 11.56 -12.11
C GLY A 409 -37.87 11.97 -12.86
N ILE A 410 -37.55 11.29 -13.97
CA ILE A 410 -36.35 11.55 -14.79
C ILE A 410 -36.72 12.46 -15.97
N HIS A 411 -35.96 13.54 -16.17
CA HIS A 411 -36.19 14.52 -17.24
C HIS A 411 -35.14 14.41 -18.35
N VAL A 412 -35.59 14.41 -19.61
CA VAL A 412 -34.71 14.42 -20.80
C VAL A 412 -34.29 15.85 -21.13
N LYS A 413 -32.99 16.15 -21.08
CA LYS A 413 -32.44 17.48 -21.40
C LYS A 413 -32.46 17.75 -22.91
N ALA A 414 -32.93 18.94 -23.30
CA ALA A 414 -32.59 19.52 -24.60
C ALA A 414 -31.10 19.91 -24.64
N GLU A 415 -30.41 19.65 -25.75
CA GLU A 415 -28.99 19.97 -25.91
C GLU A 415 -28.73 21.49 -25.71
N PRO A 416 -27.63 21.90 -25.03
CA PRO A 416 -27.31 23.31 -24.81
C PRO A 416 -26.97 24.01 -26.13
N LEU A 417 -27.40 25.28 -26.26
CA LEU A 417 -27.19 26.11 -27.46
C LEU A 417 -25.72 26.52 -27.65
N ILE A 418 -24.96 26.65 -26.55
CA ILE A 418 -23.58 27.16 -26.51
C ILE A 418 -22.73 26.23 -25.61
N ASP A 419 -21.60 25.77 -26.14
CA ASP A 419 -20.58 25.01 -25.42
C ASP A 419 -19.45 25.94 -24.95
N PHE A 420 -18.80 25.62 -23.84
CA PHE A 420 -17.66 26.38 -23.29
C PHE A 420 -16.41 25.51 -23.12
N LEU A 421 -15.23 26.09 -23.30
CA LEU A 421 -13.92 25.44 -23.18
C LEU A 421 -12.89 26.40 -22.58
N GLY A 422 -12.10 25.95 -21.60
CA GLY A 422 -11.06 26.74 -20.95
C GLY A 422 -11.45 27.30 -19.58
N GLY A 423 -10.46 27.44 -18.69
CA GLY A 423 -10.65 27.84 -17.30
C GLY A 423 -10.86 26.69 -16.32
N LEU A 424 -10.31 26.80 -15.11
CA LEU A 424 -10.50 25.82 -14.02
C LEU A 424 -11.99 25.68 -13.70
N THR A 425 -12.65 24.64 -14.22
CA THR A 425 -14.10 24.47 -14.08
C THR A 425 -14.41 23.90 -12.68
N LEU A 426 -15.02 24.72 -11.81
CA LEU A 426 -15.61 24.27 -10.55
C LEU A 426 -17.13 24.31 -10.72
N GLN A 427 -17.71 23.15 -10.97
CA GLN A 427 -19.16 22.88 -11.04
C GLN A 427 -19.88 23.46 -12.28
N ASN A 428 -20.65 22.61 -12.95
CA ASN A 428 -21.50 22.97 -14.09
C ASN A 428 -22.96 22.69 -13.69
N ASP A 429 -23.70 23.72 -13.27
CA ASP A 429 -25.16 23.67 -13.22
C ASP A 429 -25.73 24.65 -14.23
N ALA A 430 -26.95 24.41 -14.71
CA ALA A 430 -27.55 24.98 -15.92
C ALA A 430 -27.66 26.53 -15.98
N ALA A 431 -27.18 27.25 -14.96
CA ALA A 431 -27.18 28.71 -14.87
C ALA A 431 -25.85 29.34 -14.40
N THR A 432 -24.84 28.57 -13.97
CA THR A 432 -23.61 29.13 -13.36
C THR A 432 -22.36 28.33 -13.66
N VAL A 433 -21.30 29.01 -14.11
CA VAL A 433 -19.93 28.47 -14.27
C VAL A 433 -18.97 29.23 -13.35
N SER A 434 -18.23 28.54 -12.48
CA SER A 434 -17.20 29.16 -11.61
C SER A 434 -15.78 28.79 -12.04
N GLN A 435 -14.88 29.78 -12.10
CA GLN A 435 -13.52 29.64 -12.65
C GLN A 435 -12.40 30.17 -11.74
N ALA A 436 -11.22 29.52 -11.80
CA ALA A 436 -9.92 30.05 -11.37
C ALA A 436 -8.97 30.37 -12.56
N PHE A 437 -8.11 31.38 -12.36
CA PHE A 437 -7.29 32.05 -13.37
C PHE A 437 -6.25 31.14 -14.09
N GLY A 438 -6.00 31.36 -15.40
CA GLY A 438 -4.86 30.73 -16.10
C GLY A 438 -4.92 30.62 -17.64
N ARG A 439 -6.11 30.60 -18.27
CA ARG A 439 -6.31 30.65 -19.73
C ARG A 439 -7.64 31.36 -20.07
N PRO A 440 -7.76 32.01 -21.25
CA PRO A 440 -8.99 32.70 -21.64
C PRO A 440 -10.11 31.71 -21.99
N VAL A 441 -11.36 32.03 -21.61
CA VAL A 441 -12.54 31.19 -21.87
C VAL A 441 -12.86 31.22 -23.36
N GLN A 442 -13.21 30.07 -23.93
CA GLN A 442 -13.68 29.93 -25.29
C GLN A 442 -15.12 29.43 -25.31
N ALA A 443 -15.89 29.86 -26.31
CA ALA A 443 -17.26 29.41 -26.52
C ALA A 443 -17.45 28.96 -27.98
N ARG A 444 -18.31 27.97 -28.18
CA ARG A 444 -18.69 27.44 -29.50
C ARG A 444 -20.20 27.36 -29.58
N THR A 445 -20.75 27.66 -30.74
CA THR A 445 -22.19 27.56 -31.00
C THR A 445 -22.45 26.74 -32.25
N ARG A 446 -23.54 25.98 -32.27
CA ARG A 446 -23.97 25.24 -33.47
C ARG A 446 -24.73 26.12 -34.47
N ILE A 447 -25.25 27.27 -34.03
CA ILE A 447 -26.00 28.24 -34.83
C ILE A 447 -25.43 29.64 -34.55
N PRO A 448 -25.27 30.53 -35.55
CA PRO A 448 -24.78 31.88 -35.31
C PRO A 448 -25.67 32.63 -34.30
N VAL A 449 -25.09 33.10 -33.19
CA VAL A 449 -25.81 33.80 -32.12
C VAL A 449 -25.04 35.05 -31.70
N ALA A 450 -25.75 36.17 -31.57
CA ALA A 450 -25.23 37.38 -30.95
C ALA A 450 -25.48 37.36 -29.43
N ILE A 451 -24.46 37.71 -28.65
CA ILE A 451 -24.46 37.63 -27.19
C ILE A 451 -24.10 39.01 -26.61
N ILE A 452 -24.85 39.43 -25.58
CA ILE A 452 -24.48 40.53 -24.69
C ILE A 452 -23.97 39.92 -23.39
N ALA A 453 -22.75 40.31 -23.00
CA ALA A 453 -22.19 40.04 -21.69
C ALA A 453 -22.32 41.26 -20.79
N GLU A 454 -22.99 41.15 -19.66
CA GLU A 454 -23.12 42.21 -18.66
C GLU A 454 -22.37 41.85 -17.38
N ARG A 455 -21.61 42.79 -16.83
CA ARG A 455 -20.88 42.57 -15.59
C ARG A 455 -21.78 42.91 -14.39
N LEU A 456 -21.82 42.05 -13.37
CA LEU A 456 -22.70 42.21 -12.20
C LEU A 456 -22.11 43.14 -11.13
N ASP A 457 -20.78 43.27 -11.05
CA ASP A 457 -20.07 44.11 -10.06
C ASP A 457 -19.74 45.52 -10.56
N GLN A 458 -19.75 45.76 -11.87
CA GLN A 458 -19.43 47.06 -12.49
C GLN A 458 -20.33 47.32 -13.70
N SER A 459 -20.57 48.58 -14.04
CA SER A 459 -21.37 48.96 -15.23
C SER A 459 -20.55 48.78 -16.52
N GLU A 460 -20.24 47.54 -16.87
CA GLU A 460 -19.52 47.14 -18.08
C GLU A 460 -20.35 46.13 -18.87
N SER A 461 -20.51 46.36 -20.18
CA SER A 461 -21.24 45.46 -21.08
C SER A 461 -20.48 45.29 -22.39
N ILE A 462 -20.36 44.05 -22.88
CA ILE A 462 -19.65 43.72 -24.11
C ILE A 462 -20.56 42.92 -25.03
N GLU A 463 -20.72 43.37 -26.26
CA GLU A 463 -21.47 42.66 -27.29
C GLU A 463 -20.51 41.94 -28.26
N PHE A 464 -20.74 40.66 -28.51
CA PHE A 464 -19.96 39.88 -29.47
C PHE A 464 -20.82 38.82 -30.16
N ARG A 465 -20.38 38.39 -31.35
CA ARG A 465 -21.06 37.36 -32.13
C ARG A 465 -20.23 36.08 -32.17
N LEU A 466 -20.90 34.94 -32.03
CA LEU A 466 -20.35 33.62 -32.30
C LEU A 466 -20.89 33.19 -33.67
N ASP A 467 -20.04 33.23 -34.70
CA ASP A 467 -20.49 33.16 -36.09
C ASP A 467 -20.42 31.74 -36.70
N ASP A 468 -19.75 30.77 -36.04
CA ASP A 468 -19.55 29.41 -36.55
C ASP A 468 -19.31 28.34 -35.44
N ASP A 469 -19.27 27.07 -35.84
CA ASP A 469 -18.95 25.89 -34.98
C ASP A 469 -17.45 25.80 -34.65
N ARG A 470 -16.81 26.95 -34.38
CA ARG A 470 -15.42 27.04 -33.90
C ARG A 470 -15.37 27.65 -32.51
N TRP A 471 -14.29 27.37 -31.82
CA TRP A 471 -14.02 27.96 -30.50
C TRP A 471 -13.59 29.42 -30.65
N HIS A 472 -14.42 30.33 -30.14
CA HIS A 472 -14.13 31.77 -30.07
C HIS A 472 -13.71 32.15 -28.67
N THR A 473 -12.64 32.93 -28.54
CA THR A 473 -12.18 33.41 -27.24
C THR A 473 -13.07 34.55 -26.75
N LEU A 474 -13.63 34.40 -25.55
CA LEU A 474 -14.47 35.41 -24.91
C LEU A 474 -13.62 36.59 -24.43
N PRO A 475 -14.02 37.84 -24.68
CA PRO A 475 -13.21 39.04 -24.43
C PRO A 475 -13.21 39.52 -22.95
N MET A 476 -13.57 38.64 -22.01
CA MET A 476 -13.97 39.02 -20.64
C MET A 476 -12.81 38.82 -19.64
N THR A 477 -12.79 39.63 -18.57
CA THR A 477 -11.74 39.62 -17.53
C THR A 477 -12.34 39.37 -16.13
N GLU A 478 -11.52 39.35 -15.06
CA GLU A 478 -11.92 39.09 -13.66
C GLU A 478 -13.24 39.77 -13.25
N GLY A 479 -14.16 39.03 -12.60
CA GLY A 479 -15.48 39.52 -12.18
C GLY A 479 -16.59 38.46 -12.30
N ILE A 480 -17.85 38.88 -12.10
CA ILE A 480 -19.02 38.06 -12.38
C ILE A 480 -19.75 38.65 -13.59
N TRP A 481 -20.02 37.82 -14.59
CA TRP A 481 -20.64 38.24 -15.84
C TRP A 481 -21.86 37.39 -16.18
N THR A 482 -22.82 37.99 -16.87
CA THR A 482 -24.05 37.36 -17.34
C THR A 482 -24.12 37.43 -18.86
N LEU A 483 -24.23 36.28 -19.53
CA LEU A 483 -24.35 36.17 -20.99
C LEU A 483 -25.82 36.02 -21.39
N SER A 484 -26.30 36.90 -22.27
CA SER A 484 -27.68 36.88 -22.79
C SER A 484 -27.70 36.90 -24.32
N PRO A 485 -28.41 35.97 -24.99
CA PRO A 485 -28.59 35.99 -26.44
C PRO A 485 -29.49 37.16 -26.89
N ILE A 486 -29.11 37.86 -27.96
CA ILE A 486 -29.85 39.02 -28.48
C ILE A 486 -31.03 38.60 -29.38
N ASP A 487 -30.83 37.54 -30.18
CA ASP A 487 -31.76 37.16 -31.27
C ASP A 487 -32.66 35.94 -30.95
N THR A 488 -32.45 35.24 -29.82
CA THR A 488 -33.23 34.04 -29.45
C THR A 488 -33.93 34.22 -28.12
N SER A 489 -35.18 34.71 -28.16
CA SER A 489 -36.02 35.06 -26.99
C SER A 489 -36.48 33.89 -26.10
N LYS A 490 -35.83 32.72 -26.14
CA LYS A 490 -36.20 31.53 -25.35
C LYS A 490 -35.04 30.83 -24.63
N ALA A 491 -33.79 31.27 -24.78
CA ALA A 491 -32.66 30.67 -24.07
C ALA A 491 -32.38 31.43 -22.75
N PRO A 492 -32.21 30.73 -21.61
CA PRO A 492 -31.92 31.37 -20.33
C PRO A 492 -30.53 32.03 -20.34
N PRO A 493 -30.34 33.15 -19.59
CA PRO A 493 -29.03 33.76 -19.41
C PRO A 493 -28.08 32.84 -18.65
N ILE A 494 -26.77 32.99 -18.89
CA ILE A 494 -25.72 32.15 -18.31
C ILE A 494 -24.76 33.02 -17.47
N ASP A 495 -24.59 32.72 -16.19
CA ASP A 495 -23.65 33.44 -15.32
C ASP A 495 -22.24 32.80 -15.31
N LEU A 496 -21.20 33.62 -15.46
CA LEU A 496 -19.78 33.28 -15.40
C LEU A 496 -19.11 33.98 -14.21
N VAL A 497 -18.43 33.24 -13.33
CA VAL A 497 -17.76 33.77 -12.13
C VAL A 497 -16.24 33.54 -12.22
N PHE A 498 -15.43 34.59 -12.28
CA PHE A 498 -13.96 34.52 -12.24
C PHE A 498 -13.42 34.79 -10.83
N ARG A 499 -12.58 33.90 -10.27
CA ARG A 499 -11.93 34.04 -8.94
C ARG A 499 -10.40 34.09 -9.05
N ASP A 500 -9.80 34.95 -8.22
CA ASP A 500 -8.35 35.09 -8.06
C ASP A 500 -7.77 33.97 -7.18
N ILE A 501 -6.80 33.21 -7.70
CA ILE A 501 -6.00 32.22 -6.93
C ILE A 501 -4.53 32.37 -7.34
N GLU A 502 -3.61 32.47 -6.36
CA GLU A 502 -2.15 32.51 -6.57
C GLU A 502 -1.64 31.36 -7.47
N PRO A 503 -0.66 31.60 -8.38
CA PRO A 503 -0.24 30.62 -9.37
C PRO A 503 0.46 29.42 -8.70
N PRO A 504 -0.07 28.19 -8.86
CA PRO A 504 0.56 27.02 -8.28
C PRO A 504 1.82 26.57 -9.06
N ALA A 505 2.68 25.74 -8.45
CA ALA A 505 3.90 25.17 -9.06
C ALA A 505 3.62 24.45 -10.40
N PRO A 506 4.56 24.45 -11.38
CA PRO A 506 4.31 23.86 -12.70
C PRO A 506 4.06 22.34 -12.64
N VAL A 507 3.25 21.84 -13.57
CA VAL A 507 3.02 20.40 -13.78
C VAL A 507 4.32 19.73 -14.22
N THR A 508 4.65 18.58 -13.65
CA THR A 508 5.88 17.85 -14.01
C THR A 508 5.63 16.36 -14.19
N LEU A 509 6.10 15.80 -15.31
CA LEU A 509 6.22 14.35 -15.51
C LEU A 509 7.60 13.84 -15.03
N SER A 510 7.60 12.81 -14.19
CA SER A 510 8.82 12.17 -13.69
C SER A 510 8.71 10.64 -13.71
N LEU A 511 9.84 9.96 -13.86
CA LEU A 511 9.93 8.51 -13.95
C LEU A 511 10.76 7.97 -12.78
N GLN A 512 10.23 7.01 -12.02
CA GLN A 512 10.94 6.42 -10.89
C GLN A 512 11.11 4.89 -11.09
N PRO A 513 12.34 4.36 -10.97
CA PRO A 513 13.61 5.07 -10.77
C PRO A 513 14.07 5.84 -12.02
N ASN A 514 14.87 6.90 -11.83
CA ASN A 514 15.38 7.77 -12.92
C ASN A 514 16.29 7.05 -13.95
N GLY A 515 16.60 5.77 -13.76
CA GLY A 515 17.45 4.94 -14.61
C GLY A 515 16.85 3.56 -14.91
N ILE A 516 15.52 3.48 -15.07
CA ILE A 516 14.83 2.23 -15.37
C ILE A 516 15.23 1.66 -16.74
N GLY A 517 15.41 0.34 -16.83
CA GLY A 517 15.76 -0.36 -18.06
C GLY A 517 14.59 -1.13 -18.67
N LEU A 518 14.85 -1.73 -19.84
CA LEU A 518 13.86 -2.53 -20.57
C LEU A 518 13.44 -3.79 -19.81
N LEU A 519 14.35 -4.38 -19.03
CA LEU A 519 14.07 -5.58 -18.23
C LEU A 519 13.11 -5.29 -17.07
N GLU A 520 13.24 -4.12 -16.44
CA GLU A 520 12.34 -3.66 -15.38
C GLU A 520 10.94 -3.39 -15.94
N ILE A 521 10.83 -2.68 -17.08
CA ILE A 521 9.55 -2.44 -17.75
C ILE A 521 8.90 -3.76 -18.19
N ALA A 522 9.67 -4.71 -18.75
CA ALA A 522 9.21 -6.06 -19.10
C ALA A 522 8.61 -6.84 -17.92
N ARG A 523 9.03 -6.52 -16.69
CA ARG A 523 8.57 -7.09 -15.42
C ARG A 523 7.47 -6.26 -14.76
N GLY A 524 7.05 -5.15 -15.37
CA GLY A 524 6.05 -4.22 -14.83
C GLY A 524 6.57 -3.32 -13.72
N ALA A 525 7.89 -3.28 -13.49
CA ALA A 525 8.50 -2.39 -12.51
C ALA A 525 8.61 -0.97 -13.07
N GLY A 526 8.54 0.03 -12.18
CA GLY A 526 8.63 1.45 -12.51
C GLY A 526 7.31 2.21 -12.39
N VAL A 527 7.42 3.50 -12.11
CA VAL A 527 6.27 4.40 -11.94
C VAL A 527 6.50 5.69 -12.71
N LEU A 528 5.53 6.03 -13.55
CA LEU A 528 5.39 7.36 -14.12
C LEU A 528 4.54 8.21 -13.19
N HIS A 529 5.09 9.32 -12.72
CA HIS A 529 4.42 10.26 -11.82
C HIS A 529 4.10 11.55 -12.56
N LEU A 530 2.81 11.83 -12.72
CA LEU A 530 2.29 13.12 -13.12
C LEU A 530 2.05 13.93 -11.85
N SER A 531 2.96 14.86 -11.54
CA SER A 531 2.78 15.81 -10.44
C SER A 531 2.01 17.02 -10.95
N THR A 532 0.84 17.28 -10.42
CA THR A 532 0.08 18.51 -10.64
C THR A 532 -0.09 19.23 -9.31
N PRO A 533 -0.08 20.57 -9.29
CA PRO A 533 -0.24 21.33 -8.06
C PRO A 533 -1.69 21.37 -7.56
N ILE A 534 -2.64 21.01 -8.43
CA ILE A 534 -4.07 20.91 -8.20
C ILE A 534 -4.59 19.64 -8.86
N THR A 535 -5.73 19.12 -8.40
CA THR A 535 -6.31 17.90 -8.94
C THR A 535 -6.98 18.16 -10.28
N LEU A 536 -6.39 17.61 -11.36
CA LEU A 536 -6.97 17.58 -12.70
C LEU A 536 -7.63 16.23 -12.92
N HIS A 537 -8.87 16.21 -13.39
CA HIS A 537 -9.63 15.02 -13.74
C HIS A 537 -9.55 14.76 -15.25
N ASP A 538 -9.64 13.49 -15.64
CA ASP A 538 -9.68 13.04 -17.04
C ASP A 538 -8.50 13.51 -17.90
N VAL A 539 -7.28 13.50 -17.34
CA VAL A 539 -6.07 13.84 -18.10
C VAL A 539 -5.68 12.67 -19.00
N ASP A 540 -5.66 12.91 -20.31
CA ASP A 540 -5.21 11.96 -21.32
C ASP A 540 -3.67 11.96 -21.42
N ILE A 541 -3.09 10.77 -21.29
CA ILE A 541 -1.64 10.55 -21.27
C ILE A 541 -1.28 9.51 -22.33
N ASP A 542 -0.54 9.96 -23.34
CA ASP A 542 0.00 9.14 -24.41
C ASP A 542 1.42 8.70 -24.03
N ILE A 543 1.60 7.40 -23.81
CA ILE A 543 2.87 6.78 -23.46
C ILE A 543 3.34 5.96 -24.65
N MET A 544 4.56 6.19 -25.13
CA MET A 544 5.14 5.51 -26.29
C MET A 544 6.52 4.95 -25.95
N LEU A 545 6.72 3.66 -26.22
CA LEU A 545 8.01 2.98 -26.11
C LEU A 545 8.57 2.76 -27.51
N GLU A 546 9.74 3.31 -27.80
CA GLU A 546 10.43 3.21 -29.10
C GLU A 546 11.76 2.44 -28.95
N SER A 547 11.98 1.45 -29.79
CA SER A 547 13.26 0.72 -29.88
C SER A 547 14.23 1.35 -30.89
N SER A 548 15.50 0.97 -30.81
CA SER A 548 16.56 1.46 -31.70
C SER A 548 16.39 1.05 -33.17
N ASP A 549 15.60 0.02 -33.47
CA ASP A 549 15.29 -0.45 -34.83
C ASP A 549 14.01 0.19 -35.43
N GLY A 550 13.39 1.14 -34.71
CA GLY A 550 12.25 1.91 -35.18
C GLY A 550 10.89 1.27 -34.89
N GLN A 551 10.82 0.16 -34.16
CA GLN A 551 9.55 -0.36 -33.65
C GLN A 551 9.04 0.51 -32.51
N SER A 552 7.73 0.69 -32.42
CA SER A 552 7.11 1.44 -31.33
C SER A 552 5.80 0.82 -30.86
N LYS A 553 5.51 1.02 -29.59
CA LYS A 553 4.22 0.67 -28.97
C LYS A 553 3.70 1.89 -28.24
N THR A 554 2.39 2.13 -28.30
CA THR A 554 1.73 3.27 -27.65
C THR A 554 0.57 2.79 -26.80
N VAL A 555 0.44 3.36 -25.60
CA VAL A 555 -0.65 3.13 -24.65
C VAL A 555 -1.20 4.50 -24.28
N ARG A 556 -2.53 4.62 -24.30
CA ARG A 556 -3.25 5.84 -23.90
C ARG A 556 -3.99 5.59 -22.61
N ILE A 557 -3.80 6.45 -21.62
CA ILE A 557 -4.44 6.32 -20.31
C ILE A 557 -5.14 7.63 -19.99
N ARG A 558 -6.43 7.54 -19.70
CA ARG A 558 -7.20 8.63 -19.11
C ARG A 558 -7.16 8.51 -17.60
N THR A 559 -6.52 9.46 -16.93
CA THR A 559 -6.41 9.42 -15.46
C THR A 559 -7.61 10.11 -14.83
N PRO A 560 -8.32 9.47 -13.87
CA PRO A 560 -9.52 10.04 -13.25
C PRO A 560 -9.22 11.22 -12.31
N GLY A 561 -7.94 11.49 -12.02
CA GLY A 561 -7.46 12.55 -11.15
C GLY A 561 -5.95 12.71 -11.28
N SER A 562 -5.39 13.81 -10.78
CA SER A 562 -3.94 14.04 -10.63
C SER A 562 -3.66 14.77 -9.30
N PRO A 563 -2.44 14.76 -8.73
CA PRO A 563 -1.26 14.03 -9.17
C PRO A 563 -1.52 12.52 -9.17
N THR A 564 -1.02 11.82 -10.19
CA THR A 564 -1.28 10.39 -10.40
C THR A 564 -0.01 9.61 -10.66
N ARG A 565 -0.03 8.36 -10.18
CA ARG A 565 1.01 7.35 -10.36
C ARG A 565 0.49 6.30 -11.33
N ILE A 566 1.21 6.12 -12.43
CA ILE A 566 0.92 5.11 -13.44
C ILE A 566 2.04 4.08 -13.36
N THR A 567 1.70 2.87 -12.98
CA THR A 567 2.63 1.74 -12.85
C THR A 567 2.65 0.92 -14.14
N PHE A 568 3.80 0.39 -14.55
CA PHE A 568 3.89 -0.41 -15.78
C PHE A 568 3.36 -1.85 -15.61
N ASP A 569 2.84 -2.20 -14.44
CA ASP A 569 2.22 -3.50 -14.14
C ASP A 569 0.74 -3.56 -14.57
N GLN A 570 0.09 -2.43 -14.84
CA GLN A 570 -1.33 -2.37 -15.19
C GLN A 570 -1.64 -3.15 -16.49
N PRO A 571 -2.85 -3.73 -16.65
CA PRO A 571 -3.22 -4.55 -17.80
C PRO A 571 -2.99 -3.88 -19.17
N GLU A 572 -3.19 -2.56 -19.23
CA GLU A 572 -3.04 -1.69 -20.39
C GLU A 572 -1.62 -1.72 -20.95
N PHE A 573 -0.61 -2.00 -20.10
CA PHE A 573 0.79 -2.13 -20.51
C PHE A 573 1.18 -3.56 -20.91
N SER A 574 0.26 -4.51 -21.06
CA SER A 574 0.59 -5.90 -21.43
C SER A 574 1.38 -6.03 -22.73
N GLU A 575 1.00 -5.28 -23.78
CA GLU A 575 1.75 -5.21 -25.04
C GLU A 575 3.11 -4.52 -24.88
N PHE A 576 3.17 -3.47 -24.05
CA PHE A 576 4.42 -2.79 -23.69
C PHE A 576 5.42 -3.74 -23.04
N ARG A 577 4.95 -4.52 -22.05
CA ARG A 577 5.77 -5.53 -21.35
C ARG A 577 6.23 -6.62 -22.31
N SER A 578 5.36 -7.07 -23.21
CA SER A 578 5.68 -8.10 -24.21
C SER A 578 6.75 -7.61 -25.20
N ALA A 579 6.62 -6.39 -25.69
CA ALA A 579 7.63 -5.75 -26.55
C ALA A 579 8.95 -5.55 -25.81
N ALA A 580 8.92 -5.04 -24.58
CA ALA A 580 10.10 -4.88 -23.75
C ALA A 580 10.83 -6.21 -23.49
N ARG A 581 10.11 -7.32 -23.26
CA ARG A 581 10.69 -8.67 -23.12
C ARG A 581 11.42 -9.10 -24.40
N LEU A 582 10.78 -8.93 -25.55
CA LEU A 582 11.33 -9.28 -26.86
C LEU A 582 12.62 -8.49 -27.13
N TRP A 583 12.58 -7.18 -26.91
CA TRP A 583 13.70 -6.26 -27.17
C TRP A 583 14.85 -6.44 -26.19
N THR A 584 14.56 -6.83 -24.94
CA THR A 584 15.58 -7.21 -23.95
C THR A 584 16.34 -8.46 -24.43
N GLY A 585 15.63 -9.47 -24.93
CA GLY A 585 16.25 -10.69 -25.48
C GLY A 585 17.12 -10.44 -26.72
N GLY A 586 16.86 -9.35 -27.45
CA GLY A 586 17.62 -8.92 -28.62
C GLY A 586 18.77 -7.94 -28.34
N GLY A 587 18.99 -7.53 -27.07
CA GLY A 587 20.02 -6.54 -26.71
C GLY A 587 19.76 -5.13 -27.25
N MET A 588 18.50 -4.78 -27.49
CA MET A 588 18.13 -3.49 -28.07
C MET A 588 18.15 -2.36 -27.03
N HIS A 589 18.31 -1.13 -27.50
CA HIS A 589 18.14 0.07 -26.69
C HIS A 589 16.74 0.64 -26.94
N ALA A 590 16.11 1.21 -25.91
CA ALA A 590 14.80 1.82 -26.06
C ALA A 590 14.69 3.16 -25.35
N ARG A 591 13.74 3.96 -25.83
CA ARG A 591 13.39 5.28 -25.32
C ARG A 591 11.91 5.27 -24.96
N LEU A 592 11.58 5.82 -23.81
CA LEU A 592 10.20 6.04 -23.38
C LEU A 592 9.85 7.51 -23.60
N ARG A 593 8.84 7.79 -24.41
CA ARG A 593 8.24 9.12 -24.56
C ARG A 593 6.88 9.15 -23.90
N VAL A 594 6.60 10.20 -23.15
CA VAL A 594 5.31 10.41 -22.50
C VAL A 594 4.86 11.81 -22.83
N HIS A 595 3.62 11.91 -23.27
CA HIS A 595 2.94 13.16 -23.56
C HIS A 595 1.64 13.19 -22.76
N ALA A 596 1.56 14.08 -21.77
CA ALA A 596 0.29 14.43 -21.15
C ALA A 596 -0.32 15.56 -21.98
N GLU A 597 -1.49 15.32 -22.56
CA GLU A 597 -2.13 16.22 -23.51
C GLU A 597 -2.26 17.63 -22.92
N GLU A 598 -1.72 18.63 -23.61
CA GLU A 598 -1.68 20.05 -23.21
C GLU A 598 -0.95 20.40 -21.88
N LEU A 599 -0.30 19.44 -21.21
CA LEU A 599 0.31 19.63 -19.88
C LEU A 599 1.85 19.56 -19.86
N ASP A 600 2.46 18.44 -20.27
CA ASP A 600 3.92 18.25 -20.28
C ASP A 600 4.30 17.12 -21.25
N ALA A 601 5.53 17.16 -21.78
CA ALA A 601 6.07 16.13 -22.66
C ALA A 601 7.51 15.80 -22.26
N ARG A 602 7.78 14.53 -21.96
CA ARG A 602 9.09 14.06 -21.50
C ARG A 602 9.53 12.82 -22.25
N SER A 603 10.84 12.67 -22.37
CA SER A 603 11.49 11.52 -22.99
C SER A 603 12.63 11.04 -22.11
N TRP A 604 12.67 9.74 -21.84
CA TRP A 604 13.73 9.07 -21.09
C TRP A 604 14.43 8.03 -21.94
N ILE A 605 15.76 7.95 -21.83
CA ILE A 605 16.56 6.86 -22.39
C ILE A 605 16.59 5.76 -21.34
N LEU A 606 16.17 4.55 -21.69
CA LEU A 606 16.12 3.43 -20.75
C LEU A 606 17.51 2.83 -20.56
N ALA A 607 17.82 2.41 -19.33
CA ALA A 607 19.09 1.80 -19.01
C ALA A 607 19.27 0.45 -19.75
N ALA A 608 20.48 0.20 -20.23
CA ALA A 608 20.82 -1.09 -20.82
C ALA A 608 20.81 -2.18 -19.74
N PRO A 609 20.32 -3.40 -20.04
CA PRO A 609 20.43 -4.52 -19.11
C PRO A 609 21.91 -4.78 -18.81
N GLU A 610 22.26 -4.92 -17.53
CA GLU A 610 23.60 -5.36 -17.16
C GLU A 610 23.91 -6.72 -17.83
N PRO A 611 25.03 -6.88 -18.55
CA PRO A 611 25.33 -8.13 -19.22
C PRO A 611 25.58 -9.24 -18.19
N GLU A 612 24.89 -10.38 -18.34
CA GLU A 612 25.06 -11.57 -17.48
C GLU A 612 26.47 -12.16 -17.59
N TRP A 613 26.99 -12.72 -16.50
CA TRP A 613 28.24 -13.48 -16.53
C TRP A 613 28.00 -14.83 -17.25
N LYS A 614 28.81 -15.12 -18.27
CA LYS A 614 28.79 -16.40 -18.99
C LYS A 614 29.95 -17.27 -18.53
N TYR A 615 29.65 -18.49 -18.10
CA TYR A 615 30.68 -19.47 -17.71
C TYR A 615 31.26 -20.18 -18.94
N ASP A 616 32.55 -20.00 -19.19
CA ASP A 616 33.28 -20.77 -20.18
C ASP A 616 33.88 -22.03 -19.56
N ARG A 617 33.34 -23.19 -19.94
CA ARG A 617 33.77 -24.51 -19.45
C ARG A 617 35.20 -24.88 -19.86
N ARG A 618 35.72 -24.33 -20.96
CA ARG A 618 37.07 -24.68 -21.44
C ARG A 618 38.15 -23.97 -20.62
N SER A 619 37.92 -22.69 -20.32
CA SER A 619 38.84 -21.90 -19.50
C SER A 619 38.54 -21.95 -18.00
N ARG A 620 37.37 -22.50 -17.60
CA ARG A 620 36.83 -22.49 -16.22
C ARG A 620 36.72 -21.08 -15.64
N LYS A 621 36.50 -20.09 -16.49
CA LYS A 621 36.39 -18.67 -16.13
C LYS A 621 35.04 -18.09 -16.53
N TRP A 622 34.65 -17.03 -15.84
CA TRP A 622 33.45 -16.26 -16.14
C TRP A 622 33.81 -15.06 -17.00
N ILE A 623 33.05 -14.85 -18.07
CA ILE A 623 33.26 -13.76 -19.02
C ILE A 623 32.04 -12.85 -19.00
N ARG A 624 32.27 -11.55 -18.91
CA ARG A 624 31.26 -10.49 -19.02
C ARG A 624 31.72 -9.47 -20.03
N GLU A 625 30.80 -8.98 -20.85
CA GLU A 625 31.11 -8.00 -21.90
C GLU A 625 31.72 -6.73 -21.28
N GLY A 626 32.93 -6.37 -21.71
CA GLY A 626 33.67 -5.21 -21.20
C GLY A 626 34.43 -5.41 -19.88
N GLN A 627 34.48 -6.63 -19.30
CA GLN A 627 35.27 -6.94 -18.10
C GLN A 627 36.26 -8.08 -18.32
N GLU A 628 37.33 -8.12 -17.52
CA GLU A 628 38.30 -9.23 -17.54
C GLU A 628 37.67 -10.54 -17.04
N PRO A 629 38.10 -11.70 -17.55
CA PRO A 629 37.60 -12.98 -17.09
C PRO A 629 37.93 -13.24 -15.61
N VAL A 630 36.92 -13.58 -14.81
CA VAL A 630 37.09 -13.85 -13.37
C VAL A 630 37.04 -15.34 -13.05
N GLU A 631 37.64 -15.73 -11.92
CA GLU A 631 37.65 -17.12 -11.45
C GLU A 631 36.30 -17.53 -10.86
N SER A 632 36.15 -18.84 -10.62
CA SER A 632 34.95 -19.42 -10.01
C SER A 632 35.13 -19.61 -8.52
N LEU A 633 34.10 -19.26 -7.76
CA LEU A 633 33.85 -19.76 -6.42
C LEU A 633 33.04 -21.06 -6.53
N VAL A 634 33.43 -22.08 -5.77
CA VAL A 634 32.84 -23.42 -5.77
C VAL A 634 32.26 -23.73 -4.40
N CYS A 635 31.02 -24.18 -4.36
CA CYS A 635 30.36 -24.71 -3.18
C CYS A 635 30.04 -26.19 -3.41
N ASP A 636 30.63 -27.08 -2.62
CA ASP A 636 30.39 -28.53 -2.71
C ASP A 636 29.20 -28.89 -1.81
N PRO A 637 28.04 -29.28 -2.39
CA PRO A 637 26.81 -29.53 -1.63
C PRO A 637 26.94 -30.62 -0.57
N VAL A 638 27.92 -31.54 -0.70
CA VAL A 638 28.11 -32.65 0.26
C VAL A 638 28.99 -32.23 1.44
N THR A 639 29.82 -31.20 1.30
CA THR A 639 30.60 -30.67 2.42
C THR A 639 29.89 -29.52 3.11
N SER A 640 29.32 -28.59 2.35
CA SER A 640 28.66 -27.39 2.86
C SER A 640 27.85 -26.71 1.75
N CYS A 641 26.59 -26.38 2.04
CA CYS A 641 25.76 -25.59 1.13
C CYS A 641 25.95 -24.06 1.27
N THR A 642 26.76 -23.59 2.23
CA THR A 642 26.96 -22.15 2.48
C THR A 642 28.40 -21.66 2.25
N THR A 643 29.38 -22.57 2.21
CA THR A 643 30.79 -22.23 2.06
C THR A 643 31.20 -22.25 0.59
N PHE A 644 31.78 -21.13 0.14
CA PHE A 644 32.31 -20.96 -1.21
C PHE A 644 33.83 -20.84 -1.16
N LEU A 645 34.54 -21.72 -1.88
CA LEU A 645 35.99 -21.74 -1.97
C LEU A 645 36.47 -21.33 -3.36
N LEU A 646 37.64 -20.71 -3.45
CA LEU A 646 38.23 -20.36 -4.74
C LEU A 646 38.59 -21.64 -5.53
N SER A 647 38.15 -21.72 -6.79
CA SER A 647 38.45 -22.84 -7.69
C SER A 647 39.93 -22.83 -8.10
N SER A 648 40.80 -23.57 -7.40
CA SER A 648 42.19 -23.74 -7.84
C SER A 648 42.31 -24.67 -9.06
N PRO A 649 43.11 -24.34 -10.09
CA PRO A 649 43.28 -25.14 -11.30
C PRO A 649 43.92 -26.52 -11.08
N PHE A 650 44.47 -26.81 -9.88
CA PHE A 650 45.20 -28.05 -9.58
C PHE A 650 44.60 -28.91 -8.46
N SER A 651 43.54 -28.47 -7.76
CA SER A 651 43.02 -29.22 -6.61
C SER A 651 41.66 -28.70 -6.15
N THR A 652 40.58 -29.25 -6.68
CA THR A 652 39.30 -29.38 -5.94
C THR A 652 38.69 -30.71 -6.35
N ASN A 653 39.08 -31.80 -5.67
CA ASN A 653 38.33 -33.04 -5.76
C ASN A 653 36.98 -32.79 -5.09
N LEU A 654 35.97 -32.41 -5.88
CA LEU A 654 34.59 -32.36 -5.41
C LEU A 654 34.22 -33.74 -4.89
N SER A 655 33.77 -33.80 -3.63
CA SER A 655 33.51 -35.06 -2.91
C SER A 655 32.49 -35.93 -3.62
N SER A 656 31.61 -35.30 -4.41
CA SER A 656 30.48 -35.90 -5.10
C SER A 656 30.52 -35.77 -6.63
N GLY A 657 31.52 -35.06 -7.18
CA GLY A 657 31.53 -34.66 -8.60
C GLY A 657 30.53 -33.55 -8.97
N TYR A 658 29.72 -33.06 -8.01
CA TYR A 658 28.82 -31.93 -8.18
C TYR A 658 29.32 -30.71 -7.40
N GLY A 659 29.11 -29.51 -7.95
CA GLY A 659 29.48 -28.27 -7.28
C GLY A 659 28.73 -27.07 -7.83
N LEU A 660 28.33 -26.13 -6.97
CA LEU A 660 27.74 -24.87 -7.41
C LEU A 660 28.85 -23.87 -7.74
N LEU A 661 28.86 -23.39 -8.98
CA LEU A 661 29.82 -22.39 -9.47
C LEU A 661 29.20 -21.00 -9.47
N ARG A 662 29.94 -20.04 -8.92
CA ARG A 662 29.60 -18.61 -8.88
C ARG A 662 30.80 -17.76 -9.32
N PRO A 663 30.63 -16.59 -9.97
CA PRO A 663 31.76 -15.67 -10.22
C PRO A 663 32.36 -15.17 -8.90
N THR A 664 33.67 -14.86 -8.87
CA THR A 664 34.31 -14.20 -7.72
C THR A 664 33.94 -12.71 -7.57
N ALA A 665 33.21 -12.13 -8.52
CA ALA A 665 32.74 -10.75 -8.45
C ALA A 665 31.69 -10.56 -7.34
N SER A 666 31.77 -9.46 -6.59
CA SER A 666 30.87 -9.12 -5.47
C SER A 666 29.55 -8.46 -5.90
N SER A 667 29.17 -8.55 -7.19
CA SER A 667 27.95 -7.92 -7.70
C SER A 667 26.72 -8.82 -7.63
N ASP A 668 25.52 -8.25 -7.58
CA ASP A 668 24.25 -9.01 -7.63
C ASP A 668 24.09 -9.79 -8.94
N ALA A 669 24.69 -9.30 -10.04
CA ALA A 669 24.80 -10.04 -11.28
C ALA A 669 25.55 -11.37 -11.12
N ALA A 670 26.52 -11.46 -10.20
CA ALA A 670 27.23 -12.71 -9.92
C ALA A 670 26.33 -13.76 -9.24
N LEU A 671 25.47 -13.34 -8.31
CA LEU A 671 24.49 -14.22 -7.66
C LEU A 671 23.43 -14.75 -8.63
N ARG A 672 23.06 -13.96 -9.65
CA ARG A 672 22.11 -14.35 -10.70
C ARG A 672 22.68 -15.32 -11.73
N SER A 673 24.00 -15.41 -11.87
CA SER A 673 24.65 -16.17 -12.94
C SER A 673 25.15 -17.56 -12.52
N CYS A 674 24.69 -18.13 -11.41
CA CYS A 674 25.22 -19.41 -10.89
C CYS A 674 24.92 -20.62 -11.80
N VAL A 675 25.87 -21.57 -11.87
CA VAL A 675 25.76 -22.79 -12.68
C VAL A 675 26.11 -24.01 -11.84
N LEU A 676 25.34 -25.09 -11.96
CA LEU A 676 25.70 -26.36 -11.36
C LEU A 676 26.71 -27.09 -12.25
N GLU A 677 27.89 -27.37 -11.70
CA GLU A 677 28.85 -28.32 -12.26
C GLU A 677 28.36 -29.73 -11.96
N GLU A 678 28.30 -30.55 -13.00
CA GLU A 678 27.79 -31.91 -12.97
C GLU A 678 28.87 -32.85 -13.52
N PRO A 679 28.99 -34.08 -13.00
CA PRO A 679 30.00 -35.04 -13.44
C PRO A 679 29.79 -35.45 -14.90
N GLU A 680 30.88 -35.83 -15.58
CA GLU A 680 30.82 -36.27 -16.97
C GLU A 680 30.00 -37.56 -17.12
N ALA A 681 29.33 -37.69 -18.26
CA ALA A 681 28.49 -38.84 -18.56
C ALA A 681 29.32 -40.14 -18.48
N GLY A 682 28.88 -41.09 -17.65
CA GLY A 682 29.58 -42.36 -17.40
C GLY A 682 30.34 -42.44 -16.07
N THR A 683 30.32 -41.38 -15.25
CA THR A 683 30.84 -41.41 -13.88
C THR A 683 29.98 -42.32 -12.99
N ILE A 684 30.59 -43.31 -12.34
CA ILE A 684 29.90 -44.20 -11.41
C ILE A 684 29.69 -43.44 -10.09
N LEU A 685 28.42 -43.15 -9.77
CA LEU A 685 28.04 -42.57 -8.48
C LEU A 685 27.69 -43.70 -7.50
N GLU A 686 28.26 -43.67 -6.29
CA GLU A 686 27.93 -44.62 -5.21
C GLU A 686 26.49 -44.47 -4.69
N GLY A 687 25.82 -43.36 -5.03
CA GLY A 687 24.43 -43.05 -4.70
C GLY A 687 24.10 -41.58 -5.02
N LEU A 688 22.86 -41.14 -4.77
CA LEU A 688 22.51 -39.73 -4.87
C LEU A 688 23.14 -38.94 -3.71
N PRO A 689 23.95 -37.89 -3.99
CA PRO A 689 24.58 -37.10 -2.93
C PRO A 689 23.52 -36.38 -2.09
N HIS A 690 23.71 -36.40 -0.77
CA HIS A 690 22.84 -35.71 0.18
C HIS A 690 23.47 -34.37 0.56
N CYS A 691 22.70 -33.29 0.45
CA CYS A 691 23.19 -31.95 0.76
C CYS A 691 23.40 -31.77 2.27
N VAL A 692 24.50 -31.14 2.66
CA VAL A 692 24.79 -30.77 4.05
C VAL A 692 24.52 -29.29 4.25
N GLY A 693 23.41 -28.97 4.93
CA GLY A 693 23.07 -27.62 5.32
C GLY A 693 23.75 -27.23 6.63
N ASP A 694 24.72 -26.33 6.57
CA ASP A 694 25.39 -25.76 7.75
C ASP A 694 24.40 -25.03 8.66
N GLN A 695 24.74 -24.89 9.94
CA GLN A 695 23.95 -24.08 10.85
C GLN A 695 24.11 -22.60 10.50
N ILE A 696 23.00 -21.93 10.20
CA ILE A 696 22.95 -20.48 10.01
C ILE A 696 22.59 -19.86 11.36
N LEU A 697 23.48 -19.04 11.91
CA LEU A 697 23.25 -18.32 13.14
C LEU A 697 22.51 -17.01 12.88
N ARG A 698 21.77 -16.55 13.89
CA ARG A 698 21.05 -15.26 13.89
C ARG A 698 22.01 -14.08 14.13
N LEU A 699 23.06 -14.00 13.33
CA LEU A 699 24.07 -12.95 13.30
C LEU A 699 24.10 -12.33 11.90
N ALA A 700 24.39 -11.04 11.79
CA ALA A 700 24.38 -10.36 10.49
C ALA A 700 25.49 -10.87 9.56
N GLU A 701 26.70 -11.00 10.10
CA GLU A 701 27.89 -11.47 9.42
C GLU A 701 28.37 -12.80 10.00
N THR A 702 29.11 -13.56 9.20
CA THR A 702 29.77 -14.80 9.60
C THR A 702 30.92 -14.49 10.57
N GLN A 703 30.97 -15.18 11.70
CA GLN A 703 32.06 -15.08 12.66
C GLN A 703 32.65 -16.48 12.89
N ASP A 704 33.98 -16.59 12.76
CA ASP A 704 34.72 -17.85 12.85
C ASP A 704 34.15 -18.93 11.90
N ASP A 705 33.86 -20.13 12.39
CA ASP A 705 33.28 -21.26 11.63
C ASP A 705 31.74 -21.19 11.51
N ALA A 706 31.09 -20.13 12.01
CA ALA A 706 29.64 -20.05 12.10
C ALA A 706 29.01 -19.10 11.06
N CYS A 707 28.21 -19.67 10.15
CA CYS A 707 27.58 -18.97 9.03
C CYS A 707 26.55 -17.93 9.49
N GLY A 708 26.72 -16.66 9.10
CA GLY A 708 25.77 -15.58 9.37
C GLY A 708 24.61 -15.52 8.37
N LEU A 709 23.60 -14.70 8.67
CA LEU A 709 22.40 -14.52 7.85
C LEU A 709 22.71 -14.04 6.43
N THR A 710 23.67 -13.11 6.26
CA THR A 710 24.03 -12.60 4.92
C THR A 710 24.53 -13.71 4.01
N ASN A 711 25.48 -14.52 4.50
CA ASN A 711 25.99 -15.67 3.75
C ASN A 711 24.90 -16.71 3.50
N GLY A 712 24.02 -16.94 4.49
CA GLY A 712 22.86 -17.82 4.35
C GLY A 712 21.91 -17.37 3.23
N PHE A 713 21.57 -16.08 3.16
CA PHE A 713 20.71 -15.54 2.11
C PHE A 713 21.36 -15.61 0.74
N GLU A 714 22.64 -15.24 0.62
CA GLU A 714 23.37 -15.32 -0.64
C GLU A 714 23.52 -16.76 -1.15
N ALA A 715 23.81 -17.71 -0.25
CA ALA A 715 23.89 -19.12 -0.59
C ALA A 715 22.54 -19.65 -1.08
N TYR A 716 21.46 -19.35 -0.35
CA TYR A 716 20.11 -19.73 -0.76
C TYR A 716 19.73 -19.16 -2.13
N LEU A 717 20.00 -17.87 -2.38
CA LEU A 717 19.76 -17.24 -3.67
C LEU A 717 20.59 -17.89 -4.78
N SER A 718 21.88 -18.14 -4.52
CA SER A 718 22.79 -18.77 -5.50
C SER A 718 22.31 -20.16 -5.91
N TRP A 719 21.85 -20.99 -4.95
CA TRP A 719 21.26 -22.30 -5.23
C TRP A 719 19.89 -22.20 -5.92
N SER A 720 19.06 -21.23 -5.52
CA SER A 720 17.73 -21.06 -6.09
C SER A 720 17.75 -20.62 -7.56
N LEU A 721 18.76 -19.83 -7.95
CA LEU A 721 18.92 -19.28 -9.30
C LEU A 721 19.88 -20.08 -10.18
N ALA A 722 20.49 -21.14 -9.64
CA ALA A 722 21.42 -21.98 -10.35
C ALA A 722 20.76 -22.71 -11.54
N LYS A 723 21.44 -22.72 -12.68
CA LYS A 723 21.03 -23.54 -13.83
C LYS A 723 21.59 -24.96 -13.68
N ALA A 724 20.71 -25.96 -13.56
CA ALA A 724 21.02 -27.39 -13.67
C ALA A 724 20.77 -27.90 -15.10
N LYS A 725 21.54 -28.89 -15.54
CA LYS A 725 21.43 -29.49 -16.88
C LYS A 725 20.75 -30.85 -16.87
N THR A 726 20.87 -31.59 -15.77
CA THR A 726 20.27 -32.92 -15.62
C THR A 726 19.20 -32.94 -14.55
N ALA A 727 18.28 -33.92 -14.62
CA ALA A 727 17.26 -34.15 -13.60
C ALA A 727 17.87 -34.45 -12.22
N ILE A 728 19.03 -35.12 -12.18
CA ILE A 728 19.78 -35.37 -10.94
C ILE A 728 20.33 -34.06 -10.37
N GLY A 729 20.92 -33.22 -11.22
CA GLY A 729 21.37 -31.88 -10.82
C GLY A 729 20.23 -31.01 -10.29
N GLU A 730 19.06 -31.07 -10.92
CA GLU A 730 17.88 -30.34 -10.49
C GLU A 730 17.32 -30.84 -9.15
N SER A 731 17.33 -32.16 -8.93
CA SER A 731 16.99 -32.77 -7.64
C SER A 731 17.96 -32.33 -6.54
N LEU A 732 19.26 -32.30 -6.83
CA LEU A 732 20.29 -31.85 -5.90
C LEU A 732 20.14 -30.37 -5.55
N ARG A 733 19.92 -29.52 -6.56
CA ARG A 733 19.65 -28.09 -6.41
C ARG A 733 18.44 -27.85 -5.52
N SER A 734 17.34 -28.56 -5.79
CA SER A 734 16.12 -28.50 -4.99
C SER A 734 16.34 -28.95 -3.54
N ASN A 735 17.13 -30.01 -3.32
CA ASN A 735 17.49 -30.50 -1.98
C ASN A 735 18.36 -29.50 -1.22
N ALA A 736 19.33 -28.86 -1.87
CA ALA A 736 20.15 -27.81 -1.28
C ALA A 736 19.31 -26.59 -0.91
N CYS A 737 18.42 -26.14 -1.80
CA CYS A 737 17.49 -25.04 -1.52
C CYS A 737 16.62 -25.35 -0.28
N ARG A 738 16.05 -26.55 -0.20
CA ARG A 738 15.23 -26.99 0.94
C ARG A 738 16.04 -27.02 2.24
N CYS A 739 17.27 -27.55 2.21
CA CYS A 739 18.15 -27.55 3.39
C CYS A 739 18.46 -26.12 3.85
N LEU A 740 18.82 -25.22 2.94
CA LEU A 740 19.13 -23.84 3.27
C LEU A 740 17.90 -23.07 3.75
N GLU A 741 16.75 -23.29 3.14
CA GLU A 741 15.47 -22.70 3.56
C GLU A 741 15.12 -23.11 5.00
N ASP A 742 15.23 -24.41 5.34
CA ASP A 742 15.02 -24.92 6.69
C ASP A 742 15.94 -24.23 7.71
N ARG A 743 17.22 -24.02 7.36
CA ARG A 743 18.20 -23.36 8.21
C ARG A 743 17.91 -21.87 8.38
N LEU A 744 17.51 -21.18 7.31
CA LEU A 744 17.10 -19.78 7.36
C LEU A 744 15.81 -19.59 8.17
N VAL A 745 14.83 -20.48 8.02
CA VAL A 745 13.60 -20.47 8.81
C VAL A 745 13.90 -20.73 10.29
N ALA A 746 14.79 -21.67 10.62
CA ALA A 746 15.23 -21.90 11.99
C ALA A 746 15.90 -20.64 12.57
N ALA A 747 16.78 -19.97 11.82
CA ALA A 747 17.46 -18.75 12.25
C ALA A 747 16.49 -17.55 12.45
N LEU A 748 15.52 -17.38 11.56
CA LEU A 748 14.58 -16.26 11.56
C LEU A 748 13.38 -16.48 12.50
N CYS A 749 12.76 -17.65 12.43
CA CYS A 749 11.50 -17.98 13.12
C CYS A 749 11.71 -18.79 14.42
N GLY A 750 12.87 -19.42 14.59
CA GLY A 750 13.26 -20.23 15.75
C GLY A 750 12.92 -21.72 15.61
N ASP A 751 13.62 -22.56 16.40
CA ASP A 751 13.50 -24.02 16.35
C ASP A 751 12.08 -24.55 16.62
N LEU A 752 11.35 -23.87 17.51
CA LEU A 752 9.94 -24.21 17.76
C LEU A 752 9.11 -24.12 16.48
N TRP A 753 9.30 -23.06 15.70
CA TRP A 753 8.54 -22.85 14.47
C TRP A 753 8.84 -23.96 13.45
N ILE A 754 10.12 -24.23 13.16
CA ILE A 754 10.49 -25.23 12.16
C ILE A 754 10.10 -26.66 12.57
N ASN A 755 10.14 -26.98 13.87
CA ASN A 755 9.67 -28.28 14.37
C ASN A 755 8.14 -28.41 14.23
N THR A 756 7.40 -27.36 14.58
CA THR A 756 5.95 -27.32 14.37
C THR A 756 5.62 -27.42 12.88
N GLU A 757 6.31 -26.62 12.05
CA GLU A 757 6.20 -26.66 10.58
C GLU A 757 6.39 -28.11 10.11
N LYS A 758 7.50 -28.78 10.43
CA LYS A 758 7.75 -30.18 10.04
C LYS A 758 6.74 -31.19 10.58
N SER A 759 6.13 -30.93 11.74
CA SER A 759 5.12 -31.81 12.34
C SER A 759 3.73 -31.66 11.73
N CYS A 760 3.43 -30.53 11.07
CA CYS A 760 2.18 -30.34 10.35
C CYS A 760 2.12 -31.30 9.14
N ARG A 761 1.18 -32.25 9.15
CA ARG A 761 0.99 -33.16 8.01
C ARG A 761 0.60 -32.36 6.76
N GLY A 762 1.34 -32.54 5.66
CA GLY A 762 0.98 -31.99 4.34
C GLY A 762 1.20 -30.48 4.15
N LEU A 763 2.34 -29.93 4.56
CA LEU A 763 2.72 -28.57 4.12
C LEU A 763 2.83 -28.52 2.60
N GLY A 764 2.12 -27.56 2.00
CA GLY A 764 2.05 -27.43 0.55
C GLY A 764 0.95 -28.27 -0.12
N THR A 765 0.05 -28.89 0.65
CA THR A 765 -1.17 -29.51 0.11
C THR A 765 -2.35 -28.56 0.27
N GLY A 766 -2.97 -28.19 -0.84
CA GLY A 766 -4.14 -27.31 -0.89
C GLY A 766 -5.37 -27.92 -0.20
N PHE A 767 -6.44 -27.12 -0.08
CA PHE A 767 -7.69 -27.53 0.56
C PHE A 767 -8.25 -28.85 0.01
N HIS A 768 -8.33 -28.99 -1.31
CA HIS A 768 -8.89 -30.19 -1.97
C HIS A 768 -8.14 -31.47 -1.62
N ARG A 769 -6.81 -31.43 -1.60
CA ARG A 769 -6.00 -32.60 -1.27
C ARG A 769 -6.15 -33.02 0.20
N ARG A 770 -6.36 -32.05 1.09
CA ARG A 770 -6.70 -32.30 2.49
C ARG A 770 -8.12 -32.85 2.62
N LEU A 771 -9.05 -32.36 1.80
CA LEU A 771 -10.40 -32.88 1.74
C LEU A 771 -10.43 -34.34 1.30
N VAL A 772 -9.64 -34.72 0.28
CA VAL A 772 -9.46 -36.12 -0.11
C VAL A 772 -8.90 -36.95 1.05
N ALA A 773 -7.82 -36.50 1.69
CA ALA A 773 -7.24 -37.24 2.83
C ALA A 773 -8.24 -37.44 3.99
N GLU A 774 -9.04 -36.42 4.31
CA GLU A 774 -10.08 -36.49 5.35
C GLU A 774 -11.27 -37.37 4.93
N ALA A 775 -11.65 -37.35 3.64
CA ALA A 775 -12.71 -38.20 3.09
C ALA A 775 -12.32 -39.68 3.10
N LEU A 776 -11.09 -40.01 2.71
CA LEU A 776 -10.55 -41.37 2.79
C LEU A 776 -10.47 -41.84 4.25
N ARG A 777 -9.99 -40.97 5.16
CA ARG A 777 -9.90 -41.28 6.60
C ARG A 777 -11.28 -41.50 7.24
N ALA A 778 -12.31 -40.80 6.77
CA ALA A 778 -13.67 -40.94 7.23
C ALA A 778 -14.43 -42.12 6.58
N GLY A 779 -13.83 -42.80 5.60
CA GLY A 779 -14.45 -43.92 4.88
C GLY A 779 -15.56 -43.50 3.91
N LEU A 780 -15.56 -42.24 3.46
CA LEU A 780 -16.60 -41.72 2.54
C LEU A 780 -16.31 -42.01 1.06
N ALA A 781 -15.06 -42.37 0.73
CA ALA A 781 -14.61 -42.53 -0.65
C ALA A 781 -13.86 -43.84 -0.93
N CYS A 782 -13.41 -44.58 0.09
CA CYS A 782 -12.78 -45.90 -0.06
C CYS A 782 -12.75 -46.68 1.28
N ASP A 783 -12.27 -47.92 1.24
CA ASP A 783 -11.95 -48.77 2.41
C ASP A 783 -13.15 -49.07 3.35
N THR A 784 -14.36 -49.14 2.80
CA THR A 784 -15.56 -49.64 3.49
C THR A 784 -16.19 -50.81 2.73
N THR A 785 -17.19 -51.45 3.32
CA THR A 785 -17.93 -52.56 2.65
C THR A 785 -18.72 -52.12 1.42
N ALA A 786 -18.83 -50.81 1.18
CA ALA A 786 -19.51 -50.23 0.03
C ALA A 786 -18.60 -50.06 -1.21
N PHE A 787 -17.29 -50.34 -1.09
CA PHE A 787 -16.30 -50.17 -2.16
C PHE A 787 -15.46 -51.44 -2.33
N SER A 788 -15.12 -51.78 -3.58
CA SER A 788 -14.11 -52.80 -3.86
C SER A 788 -12.74 -52.49 -3.22
N PRO A 789 -11.98 -53.49 -2.74
CA PRO A 789 -10.66 -53.27 -2.19
C PRO A 789 -9.66 -52.84 -3.28
N LEU A 790 -8.91 -51.77 -3.03
CA LEU A 790 -7.90 -51.22 -3.96
C LEU A 790 -6.47 -51.52 -3.48
N ASN A 791 -5.55 -51.68 -4.44
CA ASN A 791 -4.11 -51.72 -4.16
C ASN A 791 -3.52 -50.29 -4.00
N GLU A 792 -2.26 -50.18 -3.56
CA GLU A 792 -1.63 -48.87 -3.27
C GLU A 792 -1.51 -47.97 -4.51
N ASP A 793 -1.30 -48.53 -5.70
CA ASP A 793 -1.20 -47.76 -6.94
C ASP A 793 -2.58 -47.22 -7.36
N GLU A 794 -3.63 -48.04 -7.27
CA GLU A 794 -5.02 -47.65 -7.52
C GLU A 794 -5.52 -46.59 -6.53
N LYS A 795 -5.12 -46.69 -5.26
CA LYS A 795 -5.42 -45.64 -4.26
C LYS A 795 -4.77 -44.31 -4.60
N LEU A 796 -3.56 -44.34 -5.12
CA LEU A 796 -2.82 -43.14 -5.52
C LEU A 796 -3.47 -42.46 -6.73
N GLU A 797 -3.99 -43.26 -7.68
CA GLU A 797 -4.76 -42.78 -8.82
C GLU A 797 -6.14 -42.24 -8.43
N LEU A 798 -6.87 -42.95 -7.57
CA LEU A 798 -8.16 -42.51 -7.04
C LEU A 798 -8.03 -41.15 -6.33
N THR A 799 -6.95 -40.96 -5.57
CA THR A 799 -6.66 -39.69 -4.88
C THR A 799 -6.58 -38.52 -5.88
N GLY A 800 -5.99 -38.73 -7.06
CA GLY A 800 -5.91 -37.72 -8.11
C GLY A 800 -7.29 -37.40 -8.72
N PHE A 801 -8.08 -38.42 -9.05
CA PHE A 801 -9.42 -38.20 -9.61
C PHE A 801 -10.39 -37.55 -8.62
N LEU A 802 -10.32 -37.93 -7.33
CA LEU A 802 -11.09 -37.30 -6.26
C LEU A 802 -10.70 -35.84 -6.07
N GLU A 803 -9.41 -35.50 -6.17
CA GLU A 803 -8.96 -34.12 -6.07
C GLU A 803 -9.57 -33.24 -7.19
N ASP A 804 -9.58 -33.74 -8.44
CA ASP A 804 -10.19 -33.06 -9.58
C ASP A 804 -11.73 -32.96 -9.46
N GLY A 805 -12.38 -34.02 -8.95
CA GLY A 805 -13.81 -34.04 -8.69
C GLY A 805 -14.21 -33.00 -7.63
N PHE A 806 -13.53 -33.00 -6.49
CA PHE A 806 -13.79 -32.05 -5.41
C PHE A 806 -13.46 -30.61 -5.78
N ARG A 807 -12.50 -30.39 -6.69
CA ARG A 807 -12.19 -29.05 -7.21
C ARG A 807 -13.34 -28.50 -8.06
N ARG A 808 -14.00 -29.35 -8.86
CA ARG A 808 -15.19 -28.98 -9.63
C ARG A 808 -16.40 -28.73 -8.74
N ALA A 809 -16.60 -29.58 -7.72
CA ALA A 809 -17.69 -29.43 -6.77
C ALA A 809 -17.56 -28.18 -5.89
N LEU A 810 -16.33 -27.81 -5.50
CA LEU A 810 -16.06 -26.75 -4.52
C LEU A 810 -14.96 -25.77 -5.00
N PRO A 811 -15.15 -25.01 -6.09
CA PRO A 811 -14.09 -24.24 -6.72
C PRO A 811 -13.51 -23.08 -5.88
N ALA A 812 -14.22 -22.62 -4.84
CA ALA A 812 -13.81 -21.49 -3.99
C ALA A 812 -13.94 -21.81 -2.49
N PRO A 813 -13.04 -22.62 -1.91
CA PRO A 813 -13.14 -23.12 -0.55
C PRO A 813 -13.17 -22.06 0.57
N ASP A 814 -12.62 -20.88 0.31
CA ASP A 814 -12.67 -19.78 1.27
C ASP A 814 -14.06 -19.11 1.35
N LEU A 815 -14.89 -19.25 0.30
CA LEU A 815 -16.25 -18.71 0.19
C LEU A 815 -17.34 -19.73 0.54
N ILE A 816 -16.98 -20.98 0.84
CA ILE A 816 -17.95 -22.01 1.21
C ILE A 816 -18.63 -21.63 2.54
N VAL A 817 -19.94 -21.39 2.45
CA VAL A 817 -20.87 -21.44 3.57
C VAL A 817 -21.28 -22.90 3.72
N ILE A 818 -21.04 -23.49 4.89
CA ILE A 818 -21.38 -24.89 5.17
C ILE A 818 -22.78 -24.88 5.79
N PRO A 819 -23.86 -25.25 5.06
CA PRO A 819 -25.19 -25.32 5.63
C PRO A 819 -25.27 -26.46 6.66
N ASP A 820 -26.05 -26.26 7.71
CA ASP A 820 -26.28 -27.28 8.74
C ASP A 820 -27.27 -28.33 8.21
N GLY A 821 -26.85 -29.60 8.17
CA GLY A 821 -27.76 -30.73 7.99
C GLY A 821 -28.24 -31.06 6.56
N GLU A 822 -27.79 -30.33 5.52
CA GLU A 822 -28.12 -30.66 4.12
C GLU A 822 -27.24 -31.78 3.52
N MET A 823 -27.81 -32.58 2.62
CA MET A 823 -27.06 -33.50 1.76
C MET A 823 -26.20 -32.72 0.76
N TRP A 824 -25.03 -33.24 0.39
CA TRP A 824 -24.13 -32.65 -0.62
C TRP A 824 -23.96 -33.61 -1.80
N PRO A 825 -24.99 -33.74 -2.67
CA PRO A 825 -24.98 -34.70 -3.78
C PRO A 825 -23.79 -34.51 -4.73
N GLU A 826 -23.32 -33.28 -4.91
CA GLU A 826 -22.22 -32.94 -5.81
C GLU A 826 -20.89 -33.59 -5.35
N MET A 827 -20.73 -33.84 -4.05
CA MET A 827 -19.57 -34.55 -3.51
C MET A 827 -19.68 -36.06 -3.71
N ASP A 828 -20.88 -36.62 -3.58
CA ASP A 828 -21.13 -38.03 -3.87
C ASP A 828 -20.95 -38.31 -5.37
N ASP A 829 -21.44 -37.41 -6.23
CA ASP A 829 -21.25 -37.45 -7.69
C ASP A 829 -19.76 -37.38 -8.06
N ALA A 830 -18.96 -36.58 -7.35
CA ALA A 830 -17.52 -36.52 -7.55
C ALA A 830 -16.81 -37.84 -7.18
N VAL A 831 -17.27 -38.53 -6.13
CA VAL A 831 -16.77 -39.87 -5.77
C VAL A 831 -17.16 -40.90 -6.82
N ILE A 832 -18.41 -40.86 -7.31
CA ILE A 832 -18.91 -41.73 -8.37
C ILE A 832 -18.09 -41.57 -9.65
N ASP A 833 -17.90 -40.34 -10.14
CA ASP A 833 -17.09 -40.05 -11.34
C ASP A 833 -15.63 -40.52 -11.18
N ALA A 834 -15.04 -40.36 -9.99
CA ALA A 834 -13.69 -40.84 -9.71
C ALA A 834 -13.57 -42.37 -9.78
N TRP A 835 -14.53 -43.09 -9.20
CA TRP A 835 -14.57 -44.55 -9.23
C TRP A 835 -14.90 -45.11 -10.62
N GLU A 836 -15.79 -44.47 -11.38
CA GLU A 836 -16.06 -44.84 -12.77
C GLU A 836 -14.81 -44.72 -13.64
N ARG A 837 -14.03 -43.64 -13.48
CA ARG A 837 -12.77 -43.44 -14.22
C ARG A 837 -11.74 -44.51 -13.88
N LEU A 838 -11.61 -44.83 -12.59
CA LEU A 838 -10.72 -45.90 -12.12
C LEU A 838 -11.16 -47.27 -12.67
N SER A 839 -12.46 -47.58 -12.64
CA SER A 839 -13.03 -48.84 -13.12
C SER A 839 -12.89 -49.00 -14.65
N LYS A 840 -13.14 -47.93 -15.42
CA LYS A 840 -12.91 -47.91 -16.88
C LYS A 840 -11.44 -48.19 -17.21
N LYS A 841 -10.51 -47.61 -16.44
CA LYS A 841 -9.07 -47.82 -16.62
C LYS A 841 -8.65 -49.25 -16.22
N ALA A 842 -9.15 -49.77 -15.11
CA ALA A 842 -8.90 -51.15 -14.69
C ALA A 842 -9.42 -52.16 -15.74
N THR A 843 -10.60 -51.92 -16.31
CA THR A 843 -11.16 -52.76 -17.37
C THR A 843 -10.32 -52.70 -18.65
N SER A 844 -9.81 -51.51 -19.01
CA SER A 844 -8.91 -51.35 -20.17
C SER A 844 -7.56 -52.06 -20.01
N ASN A 845 -7.11 -52.25 -18.76
CA ASN A 845 -5.89 -52.97 -18.41
C ASN A 845 -6.10 -54.49 -18.23
N GLY A 846 -7.32 -55.00 -18.43
CA GLY A 846 -7.65 -56.43 -18.37
C GLY A 846 -8.06 -56.96 -17.00
N THR A 847 -8.31 -56.07 -16.04
CA THR A 847 -8.83 -56.37 -14.69
C THR A 847 -10.36 -56.32 -14.65
N SER A 848 -10.98 -56.96 -13.65
CA SER A 848 -12.44 -56.97 -13.46
C SER A 848 -12.98 -55.60 -13.05
N GLU A 849 -14.22 -55.32 -13.43
CA GLU A 849 -14.95 -54.09 -13.06
C GLU A 849 -15.03 -53.93 -11.53
N LEU A 850 -14.83 -52.70 -11.05
CA LEU A 850 -14.87 -52.36 -9.62
C LEU A 850 -16.30 -51.95 -9.23
N GLU A 851 -16.81 -52.52 -8.13
CA GLU A 851 -18.12 -52.19 -7.56
C GLU A 851 -17.98 -51.09 -6.51
N PHE A 852 -18.92 -50.14 -6.50
CA PHE A 852 -18.94 -49.03 -5.55
C PHE A 852 -20.36 -48.51 -5.30
N ASP A 853 -20.64 -48.04 -4.09
CA ASP A 853 -21.88 -47.35 -3.68
C ASP A 853 -21.53 -46.13 -2.81
N ALA A 854 -21.78 -44.93 -3.33
CA ALA A 854 -21.33 -43.66 -2.76
C ALA A 854 -22.43 -42.88 -2.02
N GLY A 855 -23.45 -43.57 -1.48
CA GLY A 855 -24.49 -42.93 -0.67
C GLY A 855 -24.04 -42.64 0.78
N ASN A 856 -23.83 -41.37 1.13
CA ASN A 856 -23.42 -40.97 2.47
C ASN A 856 -24.55 -40.33 3.29
N ALA A 857 -24.55 -40.54 4.61
CA ALA A 857 -25.57 -39.98 5.51
C ALA A 857 -25.44 -38.45 5.70
N ASP A 858 -26.57 -37.77 5.89
CA ASP A 858 -26.71 -36.32 6.10
C ASP A 858 -25.65 -35.76 7.06
N GLY A 859 -24.89 -34.76 6.59
CA GLY A 859 -23.88 -34.03 7.37
C GLY A 859 -22.50 -34.70 7.52
N SER A 860 -22.25 -35.84 6.87
CA SER A 860 -20.91 -36.47 6.86
C SER A 860 -19.88 -35.64 6.07
N TRP A 861 -20.28 -35.12 4.91
CA TRP A 861 -19.46 -34.22 4.09
C TRP A 861 -19.14 -32.91 4.80
N GLN A 862 -20.13 -32.31 5.48
CA GLN A 862 -19.95 -31.08 6.26
C GLN A 862 -18.82 -31.25 7.29
N LYS A 863 -18.81 -32.34 8.05
CA LYS A 863 -17.75 -32.63 9.04
C LYS A 863 -16.37 -32.75 8.41
N VAL A 864 -16.28 -33.41 7.26
CA VAL A 864 -15.01 -33.61 6.53
C VAL A 864 -14.51 -32.30 5.92
N VAL A 865 -15.41 -31.46 5.40
CA VAL A 865 -15.11 -30.13 4.86
C VAL A 865 -14.65 -29.17 5.95
N VAL A 866 -15.33 -29.13 7.11
CA VAL A 866 -14.89 -28.34 8.27
C VAL A 866 -13.48 -28.75 8.70
N ARG A 867 -13.22 -30.06 8.84
CA ARG A 867 -11.90 -30.57 9.22
C ARG A 867 -10.82 -30.22 8.20
N ALA A 868 -11.12 -30.35 6.92
CA ALA A 868 -10.19 -29.98 5.85
C ALA A 868 -9.88 -28.48 5.85
N ARG A 869 -10.90 -27.63 6.06
CA ARG A 869 -10.78 -26.17 6.14
C ARG A 869 -9.96 -25.73 7.36
N ASP A 870 -10.26 -26.28 8.53
CA ASP A 870 -9.52 -25.96 9.75
C ASP A 870 -8.08 -26.45 9.66
N ALA A 871 -7.84 -27.63 9.10
CA ALA A 871 -6.48 -28.09 8.83
C ALA A 871 -5.75 -27.12 7.88
N ALA A 872 -6.40 -26.67 6.80
CA ALA A 872 -5.81 -25.76 5.80
C ALA A 872 -5.38 -24.40 6.38
N ARG A 873 -5.96 -23.98 7.52
CA ARG A 873 -5.54 -22.78 8.27
C ARG A 873 -4.25 -22.97 9.06
N LEU A 874 -3.74 -24.19 9.20
CA LEU A 874 -2.51 -24.52 9.95
C LEU A 874 -2.55 -23.99 11.39
N PRO A 875 -3.54 -24.41 12.21
CA PRO A 875 -3.79 -23.85 13.54
C PRO A 875 -2.59 -24.00 14.48
N GLU A 876 -1.76 -25.04 14.30
CA GLU A 876 -0.54 -25.24 15.07
C GLU A 876 0.49 -24.12 14.83
N LEU A 877 0.55 -23.59 13.61
CA LEU A 877 1.40 -22.45 13.27
C LEU A 877 0.75 -21.11 13.63
N THR A 878 -0.58 -20.98 13.45
CA THR A 878 -1.35 -19.81 13.90
C THR A 878 -1.10 -19.54 15.39
N ALA A 879 -1.07 -20.59 16.23
CA ALA A 879 -0.81 -20.46 17.67
C ALA A 879 0.55 -19.82 18.00
N LEU A 880 1.52 -19.86 17.08
CA LEU A 880 2.85 -19.27 17.23
C LEU A 880 2.96 -17.84 16.66
N LEU A 881 1.90 -17.34 16.02
CA LEU A 881 1.79 -15.97 15.51
C LEU A 881 1.29 -15.04 16.62
N LEU A 882 2.18 -14.18 17.10
CA LEU A 882 1.87 -13.15 18.08
C LEU A 882 1.89 -11.76 17.43
N PRO A 883 1.00 -10.84 17.85
CA PRO A 883 -0.14 -11.06 18.75
C PRO A 883 -1.26 -11.88 18.08
N SER A 884 -2.15 -12.49 18.86
CA SER A 884 -3.26 -13.33 18.34
C SER A 884 -4.15 -12.60 17.31
N LYS A 885 -4.30 -11.28 17.44
CA LYS A 885 -4.98 -10.44 16.43
C LYS A 885 -4.33 -10.52 15.04
N ARG A 886 -3.01 -10.61 14.97
CA ARG A 886 -2.26 -10.81 13.71
C ARG A 886 -2.61 -12.16 13.09
N ALA A 887 -2.67 -13.20 13.92
CA ALA A 887 -3.01 -14.54 13.49
C ALA A 887 -4.44 -14.58 12.90
N ALA A 888 -5.42 -14.01 13.62
CA ALA A 888 -6.80 -13.93 13.17
C ALA A 888 -6.96 -13.14 11.86
N ASN A 889 -6.18 -12.07 11.65
CA ASN A 889 -6.21 -11.30 10.41
C ASN A 889 -5.63 -12.10 9.24
N LEU A 890 -4.48 -12.75 9.42
CA LEU A 890 -3.84 -13.54 8.38
C LEU A 890 -4.65 -14.79 8.02
N GLU A 891 -5.37 -15.38 8.98
CA GLU A 891 -6.28 -16.51 8.71
C GLU A 891 -7.44 -16.15 7.78
N ARG A 892 -7.87 -14.88 7.76
CA ARG A 892 -9.00 -14.37 6.96
C ARG A 892 -8.60 -13.94 5.55
N VAL A 893 -7.31 -13.93 5.22
CA VAL A 893 -6.83 -13.57 3.89
C VAL A 893 -7.24 -14.64 2.87
N LEU A 894 -7.76 -14.21 1.72
CA LEU A 894 -8.19 -15.07 0.62
C LEU A 894 -6.99 -15.44 -0.25
N TYR A 895 -6.22 -16.46 0.15
CA TYR A 895 -4.94 -16.79 -0.50
C TYR A 895 -5.06 -17.28 -1.95
N GLU A 896 -6.23 -17.77 -2.35
CA GLU A 896 -6.48 -18.33 -3.69
C GLU A 896 -6.60 -17.27 -4.78
N SER A 897 -7.22 -16.13 -4.46
CA SER A 897 -7.41 -15.01 -5.38
C SER A 897 -6.43 -13.86 -5.14
N SER A 898 -5.57 -13.96 -4.13
CA SER A 898 -4.62 -12.90 -3.76
C SER A 898 -3.39 -12.89 -4.67
N HIS A 899 -3.03 -11.72 -5.19
CA HIS A 899 -1.71 -11.50 -5.75
C HIS A 899 -0.68 -11.24 -4.64
N LEU A 900 0.62 -11.30 -4.98
CA LEU A 900 1.71 -11.06 -4.03
C LEU A 900 1.58 -9.70 -3.31
N ASP A 901 1.05 -8.66 -3.98
CA ASP A 901 0.85 -7.35 -3.37
C ASP A 901 -0.33 -7.31 -2.40
N ASP A 902 -1.39 -8.09 -2.60
CA ASP A 902 -2.50 -8.24 -1.65
C ASP A 902 -2.02 -8.91 -0.37
N LEU A 903 -1.14 -9.91 -0.50
CA LEU A 903 -0.51 -10.55 0.66
C LEU A 903 0.37 -9.57 1.44
N ILE A 904 1.07 -8.67 0.75
CA ILE A 904 1.89 -7.63 1.39
C ILE A 904 0.98 -6.62 2.09
N ALA A 905 -0.11 -6.18 1.46
CA ALA A 905 -1.09 -5.29 2.07
C ALA A 905 -1.71 -5.92 3.33
N ALA A 906 -2.05 -7.21 3.28
CA ALA A 906 -2.54 -7.98 4.43
C ALA A 906 -1.50 -8.12 5.54
N LEU A 907 -0.22 -8.35 5.20
CA LEU A 907 0.88 -8.39 6.16
C LEU A 907 1.09 -7.02 6.82
N VAL A 908 1.01 -5.93 6.06
CA VAL A 908 1.12 -4.55 6.56
C VAL A 908 -0.04 -4.20 7.48
N SER A 909 -1.28 -4.54 7.11
CA SER A 909 -2.47 -4.27 7.94
C SER A 909 -2.54 -5.15 9.19
N SER A 910 -1.97 -6.36 9.14
CA SER A 910 -1.88 -7.30 10.27
C SER A 910 -0.68 -7.01 11.19
N HIS A 911 0.23 -6.14 10.76
CA HIS A 911 1.35 -5.68 11.57
C HIS A 911 0.86 -4.64 12.60
N ALA A 912 0.23 -5.12 13.66
CA ALA A 912 0.00 -4.33 14.87
C ALA A 912 1.28 -4.36 15.74
N ASP A 913 1.82 -3.19 16.04
CA ASP A 913 3.03 -3.00 16.84
C ASP A 913 2.86 -3.60 18.25
N ALA A 914 3.52 -4.73 18.51
CA ALA A 914 3.97 -5.06 19.85
C ALA A 914 5.35 -4.40 20.02
N GLN A 915 5.45 -3.40 20.90
CA GLN A 915 6.67 -2.76 21.40
C GLN A 915 7.96 -3.47 20.95
N SER A 916 8.53 -3.03 19.82
CA SER A 916 9.81 -3.55 19.37
C SER A 916 10.88 -3.08 20.35
N ARG A 917 11.31 -3.99 21.23
CA ARG A 917 12.43 -3.81 22.18
C ARG A 917 13.78 -3.50 21.49
N SER A 918 13.82 -3.34 20.17
CA SER A 918 15.04 -3.13 19.37
C SER A 918 15.07 -1.85 18.51
N GLY A 919 14.03 -1.00 18.56
CA GLY A 919 14.08 0.35 17.97
C GLY A 919 14.24 0.44 16.44
N ARG A 920 14.01 -0.64 15.68
CA ARG A 920 14.05 -0.63 14.20
C ARG A 920 12.68 -0.98 13.61
N TRP A 921 12.14 -0.07 12.80
CA TRP A 921 10.85 -0.19 12.12
C TRP A 921 10.94 -1.12 10.89
N ILE A 922 9.98 -2.04 10.71
CA ILE A 922 9.86 -2.89 9.52
C ILE A 922 8.94 -2.22 8.50
N ALA A 923 9.50 -1.81 7.36
CA ALA A 923 8.75 -1.16 6.30
C ALA A 923 8.03 -2.18 5.38
N PRO A 924 7.00 -1.77 4.62
CA PRO A 924 6.37 -2.64 3.62
C PRO A 924 7.37 -3.24 2.60
N ALA A 925 8.42 -2.50 2.24
CA ALA A 925 9.50 -2.98 1.39
C ALA A 925 10.30 -4.13 2.02
N ASP A 926 10.45 -4.13 3.35
CA ASP A 926 11.14 -5.20 4.07
C ASP A 926 10.29 -6.48 4.07
N LEU A 927 8.98 -6.36 4.32
CA LEU A 927 8.03 -7.48 4.23
C LEU A 927 8.02 -8.10 2.84
N ARG A 928 8.05 -7.26 1.80
CA ARG A 928 8.15 -7.68 0.40
C ARG A 928 9.43 -8.48 0.14
N ALA A 929 10.59 -7.99 0.59
CA ALA A 929 11.86 -8.68 0.39
C ALA A 929 11.88 -10.09 1.02
N LEU A 930 11.38 -10.23 2.25
CA LEU A 930 11.31 -11.55 2.91
C LEU A 930 10.25 -12.46 2.29
N LEU A 931 9.11 -11.93 1.85
CA LEU A 931 8.09 -12.72 1.16
C LEU A 931 8.62 -13.24 -0.19
N TYR A 932 9.33 -12.39 -0.96
CA TYR A 932 9.97 -12.77 -2.21
C TYR A 932 11.07 -13.81 -2.00
N LEU A 933 11.83 -13.76 -0.91
CA LEU A 933 12.81 -14.80 -0.60
C LEU A 933 12.17 -16.21 -0.60
N PHE A 934 10.96 -16.34 -0.08
CA PHE A 934 10.24 -17.61 -0.06
C PHE A 934 9.44 -17.88 -1.34
N LEU A 935 8.82 -16.87 -1.96
CA LEU A 935 7.88 -17.11 -3.06
C LEU A 935 8.46 -16.92 -4.46
N ALA A 936 9.42 -16.01 -4.61
CA ALA A 936 9.96 -15.57 -5.90
C ALA A 936 11.42 -15.08 -5.72
N PRO A 937 12.38 -15.98 -5.42
CA PRO A 937 13.76 -15.61 -5.08
C PRO A 937 14.46 -14.79 -6.18
N GLU A 938 14.08 -14.97 -7.44
CA GLU A 938 14.56 -14.21 -8.59
C GLU A 938 14.24 -12.71 -8.54
N ARG A 939 13.24 -12.33 -7.74
CA ARG A 939 12.78 -10.94 -7.55
C ARG A 939 13.38 -10.26 -6.33
N VAL A 940 14.08 -10.99 -5.45
CA VAL A 940 14.66 -10.41 -4.21
C VAL A 940 15.69 -9.33 -4.54
N MET A 941 16.55 -9.59 -5.53
CA MET A 941 17.60 -8.67 -5.97
C MET A 941 17.10 -7.59 -6.95
N ASP A 942 15.78 -7.39 -7.08
CA ASP A 942 15.23 -6.24 -7.81
C ASP A 942 15.30 -4.96 -6.96
N ASP A 943 15.45 -5.11 -5.63
CA ASP A 943 15.73 -4.02 -4.70
C ASP A 943 17.23 -4.00 -4.35
N PRO A 944 17.97 -2.91 -4.62
CA PRO A 944 19.40 -2.84 -4.32
C PRO A 944 19.74 -2.93 -2.82
N GLU A 945 18.79 -2.67 -1.92
CA GLU A 945 18.99 -2.76 -0.47
C GLU A 945 18.57 -4.12 0.13
N TRP A 946 18.27 -5.13 -0.70
CA TRP A 946 17.66 -6.39 -0.26
C TRP A 946 18.40 -7.06 0.92
N ARG A 947 19.74 -7.05 0.95
CA ARG A 947 20.54 -7.60 2.07
C ARG A 947 20.22 -6.91 3.39
N GLY A 948 20.24 -5.58 3.39
CA GLY A 948 19.95 -4.76 4.56
C GLY A 948 18.51 -4.93 5.04
N ARG A 949 17.57 -5.14 4.13
CA ARG A 949 16.15 -5.40 4.46
C ARG A 949 15.95 -6.77 5.10
N LEU A 950 16.50 -7.84 4.51
CA LEU A 950 16.38 -9.19 5.05
C LEU A 950 17.02 -9.33 6.45
N LEU A 951 18.14 -8.64 6.68
CA LEU A 951 18.80 -8.62 7.98
C LEU A 951 17.93 -8.05 9.11
N ARG A 952 16.95 -7.18 8.82
CA ARG A 952 16.04 -6.61 9.83
C ARG A 952 15.19 -7.68 10.52
N PHE A 953 14.84 -8.75 9.81
CA PHE A 953 14.09 -9.90 10.38
C PHE A 953 14.94 -10.75 11.32
N GLY A 954 16.26 -10.61 11.26
CA GLY A 954 17.18 -11.12 12.28
C GLY A 954 16.91 -10.53 13.67
N ALA A 955 16.21 -9.40 13.81
CA ALA A 955 15.80 -8.84 15.09
C ALA A 955 14.34 -9.20 15.47
N ASP A 956 13.42 -9.22 14.51
CA ASP A 956 11.98 -9.48 14.74
C ASP A 956 11.51 -10.84 14.22
N ARG A 957 11.45 -11.81 15.13
CA ARG A 957 10.97 -13.17 14.83
C ARG A 957 9.47 -13.28 14.61
N PHE A 958 8.66 -12.40 15.22
CA PHE A 958 7.21 -12.52 15.14
C PHE A 958 6.73 -12.09 13.76
N THR A 959 7.37 -11.08 13.19
CA THR A 959 7.09 -10.65 11.82
C THR A 959 7.67 -11.62 10.79
N ALA A 960 8.85 -12.21 11.05
CA ALA A 960 9.38 -13.28 10.20
C ALA A 960 8.43 -14.50 10.14
N ARG A 961 7.85 -14.92 11.28
CA ARG A 961 6.85 -15.99 11.34
C ARG A 961 5.58 -15.66 10.56
N ALA A 962 5.11 -14.41 10.65
CA ALA A 962 3.94 -13.96 9.90
C ALA A 962 4.17 -14.03 8.38
N VAL A 963 5.33 -13.56 7.92
CA VAL A 963 5.71 -13.67 6.49
C VAL A 963 5.85 -15.14 6.07
N ARG A 964 6.45 -15.98 6.92
CA ARG A 964 6.60 -17.43 6.65
C ARG A 964 5.25 -18.13 6.57
N TYR A 965 4.32 -17.83 7.48
CA TYR A 965 2.96 -18.35 7.46
C TYR A 965 2.24 -18.00 6.15
N THR A 966 2.27 -16.72 5.76
CA THR A 966 1.69 -16.24 4.49
C THR A 966 2.32 -16.97 3.29
N ALA A 967 3.64 -17.15 3.27
CA ALA A 967 4.32 -17.88 2.20
C ALA A 967 3.91 -19.36 2.13
N LEU A 968 3.74 -20.04 3.27
CA LEU A 968 3.29 -21.44 3.33
C LEU A 968 1.85 -21.60 2.84
N ARG A 969 0.95 -20.72 3.29
CA ARG A 969 -0.45 -20.70 2.86
C ARG A 969 -0.56 -20.46 1.35
N TYR A 970 0.21 -19.52 0.81
CA TYR A 970 0.22 -19.24 -0.63
C TYR A 970 0.83 -20.38 -1.46
N ARG A 971 1.97 -20.96 -1.06
CA ARG A 971 2.61 -22.10 -1.75
C ARG A 971 1.70 -23.34 -1.81
N ALA A 972 0.87 -23.55 -0.78
CA ALA A 972 -0.10 -24.64 -0.76
C ALA A 972 -1.18 -24.52 -1.84
N MET A 973 -1.40 -23.31 -2.37
CA MET A 973 -2.36 -23.05 -3.44
C MET A 973 -1.67 -23.01 -4.81
N ALA A 974 -0.50 -22.35 -4.92
CA ALA A 974 0.21 -22.18 -6.19
C ALA A 974 0.74 -23.50 -6.81
N ARG A 975 1.07 -24.51 -5.99
CA ARG A 975 1.54 -25.82 -6.47
C ARG A 975 0.46 -26.66 -7.18
N ASN A 976 -0.80 -26.23 -7.15
CA ASN A 976 -1.91 -26.88 -7.84
C ASN A 976 -2.22 -26.30 -9.23
N GLY A 977 -1.52 -25.24 -9.67
CA GLY A 977 -1.70 -24.59 -10.98
C GLY A 977 -0.69 -25.02 -12.06
N LEU A 978 0.23 -25.93 -11.74
CA LEU A 978 1.18 -26.55 -12.67
C LEU A 978 0.96 -28.07 -12.67
N SER A 979 -0.18 -28.50 -13.23
CA SER A 979 -0.43 -29.87 -13.68
C SER A 979 -0.94 -29.84 -15.11
#